data_AF-B5Y5F9-F1
#
_entry.id   AF-B5Y5F9-F1
#
_cell.length_a   1.000
_cell.length_b   1.000
_cell.length_c   1.000
_cell.angle_alpha   90.00
_cell.angle_beta   90.00
_cell.angle_gamma   90.00
#
_symmetry.space_group_name_H-M   'P 1'
#
loop_
_entity.id
_entity.type
_entity.pdbx_description
1 polymer ?
#
loop_
_entity_poly.entity_id
_entity_poly.type
_entity_poly.pdbx_seq_one_letter_code
_entity_poly.pdbx_strand_id
1 'polypeptide(L)'
;MESNNTSNTTIHLIGTSATILNTENSECGACYGVAAVSAWARNVVSESPVIVLPLLDRYTQFVEMHPLKLSVNTHVFNVLLGWGVFLSKASLLSLDATQSGIRSLQSRSMPLLLTNAIVSPISSWHEYSRAVHLDAETKLAVLSIVPASAESSSRVDSISSVLGILRYVAKLSRESGCNPSTSLYDSYLDRSHVAMEAPSCWIPVVWYCDPDPAHFEFFLQTVTESEYAPAAIVDTESNSAGFLSPRQYGSKGTWVLSYKADPQLFTLHSFVLDEDRKTILNFTTQNENILDLPENFRDEIYLKHVTDLEDLAAQAIANNPILGSSTSMPAPVEGDFYRCIVGECELGNLFSDALRWYTGADVAFLAGDGFRGSGWPEGFVRVSDLWEASRFPYTECTGTMSGISLFQLLNYSTSSASLNGFNIDGGEFLQTSGMRVTYNPQLSGSRLIAIEVWDQNVARYEPLERLRMYRFATDSNLCQKKNPFPNFLGPNFAVEGEIQGAVGDESQQNIVGQYLAQLDLPYEASLFNRLRNNVSSLKTLNLVQVAEECPTGTYWITERQTCFDCPDSTRVAFSEKEFQYQIPHSMNVPLESRVLLLNEAPFAVSVGPSSIPSWVSFTRFYLNSTIPIDPPSNGKRAVLQSGGSLTIDFTVRSRGLSSGTALGTVSFGVHVGGAYPGCDGQEATFDILIRVAPPLELNQLGNIRYIGLGLSAIILFTAAGFALWVRRSRETRIVKTMQPLFLVTICCGVFVLGAVLVPLSIDDEIVSNQGCDIACISMPWLASIGFTVTFSALFSKLWRINKLFQCQHFRRTKVEEKDVLAPFAVLFTLNLTILVSWTVVDPLKWSRAPVNGEFWNTHGECSGSSKTTTTLFLVLICLVNAGAFSLACWQAYRARKISDEFSESKNLGMAIFCWAQLLAVGCPVLFLINSNDPVARFFLLAVILFATCMSMLMFIFVPLTLQSWRDKRDGGRRRSSVQISGVMSAGISGVSLVSRSHSLSEKKASSQETKSSNMSGVTAPGPSAILCNNRILKDDLEIDVEAVSNHNSFSQRASVGDDNASIDESACGLADSVIPAVVQEASIKSDASKSFDVQESLLLSEKKLRFAPGM
;
A
#
# COMPACT_ATOMS: atom_id res chain seq x y z
N MET A 1 49.66 85.44 -32.05
CA MET A 1 49.24 84.05 -32.36
C MET A 1 49.81 83.20 -31.25
N GLU A 2 48.98 82.84 -30.28
CA GLU A 2 49.32 81.86 -29.26
C GLU A 2 48.30 80.73 -29.44
N SER A 3 48.78 79.50 -29.56
CA SER A 3 47.95 78.31 -29.66
C SER A 3 47.81 77.72 -28.26
N ASN A 4 46.62 77.84 -27.68
CA ASN A 4 46.32 77.15 -26.42
C ASN A 4 46.51 75.65 -26.62
N ASN A 5 47.32 75.05 -25.75
CA ASN A 5 47.60 73.62 -25.74
C ASN A 5 46.80 73.00 -24.60
N THR A 6 45.59 72.52 -24.91
CA THR A 6 44.67 71.90 -23.96
C THR A 6 45.10 70.48 -23.62
N SER A 7 45.41 70.23 -22.35
CA SER A 7 45.83 68.93 -21.84
C SER A 7 44.65 68.19 -21.19
N ASN A 8 44.44 66.93 -21.57
CA ASN A 8 43.53 66.01 -20.89
C ASN A 8 43.80 66.02 -19.38
N THR A 9 42.75 65.97 -18.57
CA THR A 9 42.86 66.05 -17.11
C THR A 9 42.59 64.66 -16.52
N THR A 10 43.53 64.13 -15.74
CA THR A 10 43.34 62.88 -14.99
C THR A 10 42.74 63.19 -13.62
N ILE A 11 41.84 62.34 -13.14
CA ILE A 11 41.32 62.36 -11.77
C ILE A 11 41.34 60.94 -11.20
N HIS A 12 41.48 60.82 -9.88
CA HIS A 12 41.63 59.53 -9.21
C HIS A 12 40.53 59.28 -8.18
N LEU A 13 40.23 58.00 -7.95
CA LEU A 13 39.37 57.53 -6.87
C LEU A 13 40.00 56.27 -6.27
N ILE A 14 40.14 56.22 -4.94
CA ILE A 14 40.68 55.06 -4.24
C ILE A 14 39.55 54.37 -3.48
N GLY A 15 39.23 53.14 -3.87
CA GLY A 15 38.36 52.26 -3.08
C GLY A 15 39.19 51.39 -2.16
N THR A 16 38.89 51.37 -0.86
CA THR A 16 39.64 50.53 0.09
C THR A 16 38.77 49.87 1.16
N SER A 17 39.06 48.60 1.39
CA SER A 17 38.56 47.77 2.50
C SER A 17 39.59 47.63 3.64
N ALA A 18 40.65 48.46 3.62
CA ALA A 18 41.68 48.48 4.65
C ALA A 18 41.11 48.76 6.04
N THR A 19 41.47 47.92 7.00
CA THR A 19 41.23 48.16 8.43
C THR A 19 42.15 49.26 8.96
N ILE A 20 41.79 49.84 10.11
CA ILE A 20 42.57 50.93 10.72
C ILE A 20 44.00 50.47 11.05
N LEU A 21 44.11 49.28 11.65
CA LEU A 21 45.35 48.53 11.84
C LEU A 21 45.26 47.23 11.03
N ASN A 22 46.32 46.87 10.28
CA ASN A 22 46.36 45.66 9.47
C ASN A 22 47.01 44.52 10.27
N THR A 23 46.19 43.64 10.85
CA THR A 23 46.59 42.68 11.88
C THR A 23 46.62 41.23 11.39
N GLU A 24 47.74 40.81 10.80
CA GLU A 24 48.02 39.37 10.56
C GLU A 24 49.23 38.82 11.32
N ASN A 25 50.23 39.65 11.67
CA ASN A 25 51.37 39.24 12.49
C ASN A 25 51.72 40.29 13.56
N SER A 26 51.96 39.82 14.79
CA SER A 26 52.20 40.65 15.99
C SER A 26 53.62 41.23 16.09
N GLU A 27 54.37 41.32 14.99
CA GLU A 27 55.81 41.66 14.99
C GLU A 27 56.22 42.75 13.97
N CYS A 28 55.30 43.30 13.16
CA CYS A 28 55.63 44.29 12.14
C CYS A 28 55.37 45.75 12.56
N GLY A 29 56.46 46.51 12.76
CA GLY A 29 56.44 47.98 12.92
C GLY A 29 56.12 48.75 11.62
N ALA A 30 55.08 48.34 10.91
CA ALA A 30 54.63 48.93 9.64
C ALA A 30 53.12 48.70 9.34
N CYS A 31 52.34 48.17 10.29
CA CYS A 31 51.00 47.60 10.08
C CYS A 31 49.82 48.59 10.11
N TYR A 32 49.96 49.78 9.53
CA TYR A 32 49.00 50.88 9.67
C TYR A 32 48.20 51.09 8.36
N GLY A 33 47.19 50.23 8.16
CA GLY A 33 46.56 50.02 6.85
C GLY A 33 46.09 51.29 6.16
N VAL A 34 45.21 52.04 6.83
CA VAL A 34 44.70 53.33 6.30
C VAL A 34 45.75 54.44 6.23
N ALA A 35 46.82 54.38 7.03
CA ALA A 35 47.94 55.33 6.92
C ALA A 35 48.75 55.08 5.65
N ALA A 36 48.95 53.81 5.25
CA ALA A 36 49.60 53.45 3.98
C ALA A 36 48.74 53.87 2.78
N VAL A 37 47.41 53.65 2.82
CA VAL A 37 46.48 54.17 1.78
C VAL A 37 46.55 55.71 1.71
N SER A 38 46.60 56.40 2.85
CA SER A 38 46.75 57.87 2.91
C SER A 38 48.09 58.37 2.35
N ALA A 39 49.19 57.64 2.58
CA ALA A 39 50.50 57.93 2.01
C ALA A 39 50.53 57.73 0.49
N TRP A 40 49.97 56.62 -0.01
CA TRP A 40 49.78 56.39 -1.44
C TRP A 40 48.93 57.50 -2.07
N ALA A 41 47.80 57.85 -1.47
CA ALA A 41 46.96 58.95 -1.93
C ALA A 41 47.75 60.26 -2.06
N ARG A 42 48.45 60.72 -1.01
CA ARG A 42 49.27 61.95 -1.06
C ARG A 42 50.32 61.95 -2.17
N ASN A 43 51.02 60.84 -2.37
CA ASN A 43 52.16 60.80 -3.28
C ASN A 43 51.72 60.66 -4.75
N VAL A 44 50.66 59.89 -5.02
CA VAL A 44 50.02 59.82 -6.35
C VAL A 44 49.38 61.16 -6.73
N VAL A 45 48.86 61.91 -5.76
CA VAL A 45 48.18 63.22 -5.96
C VAL A 45 49.09 64.35 -6.44
N SER A 46 50.42 64.16 -6.44
CA SER A 46 51.39 65.23 -6.73
C SER A 46 51.17 65.98 -8.07
N GLU A 47 50.43 65.42 -9.03
CA GLU A 47 49.98 66.10 -10.25
C GLU A 47 48.45 66.00 -10.56
N SER A 48 47.61 65.38 -9.72
CA SER A 48 46.17 65.16 -10.02
C SER A 48 45.29 64.89 -8.77
N PRO A 49 44.01 65.32 -8.75
CA PRO A 49 43.16 65.21 -7.55
C PRO A 49 42.65 63.79 -7.29
N VAL A 50 42.39 63.45 -6.02
CA VAL A 50 41.86 62.15 -5.59
C VAL A 50 40.71 62.26 -4.59
N ILE A 51 39.78 61.32 -4.63
CA ILE A 51 38.88 61.00 -3.51
C ILE A 51 39.19 59.60 -2.96
N VAL A 52 39.20 59.44 -1.64
CA VAL A 52 39.32 58.13 -0.98
C VAL A 52 37.96 57.73 -0.40
N LEU A 53 37.54 56.49 -0.67
CA LEU A 53 36.31 55.87 -0.15
C LEU A 53 36.68 54.70 0.78
N PRO A 54 36.87 54.96 2.09
CA PRO A 54 37.14 53.92 3.07
C PRO A 54 35.86 53.18 3.49
N LEU A 55 35.96 51.87 3.67
CA LEU A 55 34.95 51.08 4.37
C LEU A 55 35.07 51.27 5.90
N LEU A 56 33.95 51.31 6.62
CA LEU A 56 33.95 51.39 8.09
C LEU A 56 34.55 50.13 8.74
N ASP A 57 35.58 50.31 9.55
CA ASP A 57 36.14 49.26 10.41
C ASP A 57 35.20 49.04 11.61
N ARG A 58 34.34 48.01 11.53
CA ARG A 58 33.44 47.62 12.63
C ARG A 58 34.03 46.48 13.49
N TYR A 59 34.77 45.56 12.87
CA TYR A 59 35.00 44.22 13.44
C TYR A 59 36.47 43.87 13.70
N THR A 60 37.38 44.84 13.79
CA THR A 60 38.73 44.54 14.30
C THR A 60 38.74 44.47 15.83
N GLN A 61 39.64 43.64 16.38
CA GLN A 61 39.96 43.62 17.80
C GLN A 61 40.36 45.02 18.31
N PHE A 62 41.03 45.81 17.47
CA PHE A 62 41.35 47.22 17.76
C PHE A 62 40.08 48.04 18.04
N VAL A 63 39.11 48.06 17.12
CA VAL A 63 37.86 48.83 17.28
C VAL A 63 37.04 48.35 18.48
N GLU A 64 36.98 47.05 18.74
CA GLU A 64 36.19 46.51 19.86
C GLU A 64 36.83 46.72 21.24
N MET A 65 38.16 46.79 21.33
CA MET A 65 38.86 47.14 22.57
C MET A 65 39.03 48.67 22.75
N HIS A 66 38.99 49.49 21.70
CA HIS A 66 39.23 50.93 21.86
C HIS A 66 38.17 51.59 22.77
N PRO A 67 38.53 52.51 23.71
CA PRO A 67 37.56 53.18 24.60
C PRO A 67 36.43 53.92 23.88
N LEU A 68 36.67 54.37 22.64
CA LEU A 68 35.69 55.04 21.79
C LEU A 68 34.80 54.05 20.99
N LYS A 69 35.07 52.74 21.08
CA LYS A 69 34.57 51.70 20.18
C LYS A 69 34.64 52.15 18.71
N LEU A 70 33.58 51.88 17.92
CA LEU A 70 33.35 52.35 16.57
C LEU A 70 33.75 53.81 16.29
N SER A 71 33.62 54.70 17.28
CA SER A 71 33.90 56.13 17.10
C SER A 71 35.39 56.46 16.92
N VAL A 72 36.28 55.48 17.08
CA VAL A 72 37.68 55.58 16.66
C VAL A 72 37.79 55.76 15.14
N ASN A 73 36.88 55.21 14.33
CA ASN A 73 36.79 55.48 12.88
C ASN A 73 36.60 56.97 12.59
N THR A 74 35.72 57.65 13.34
CA THR A 74 35.50 59.09 13.18
C THR A 74 36.78 59.87 13.47
N HIS A 75 37.52 59.48 14.50
CA HIS A 75 38.79 60.13 14.85
C HIS A 75 39.86 59.89 13.78
N VAL A 76 40.04 58.64 13.33
CA VAL A 76 41.05 58.29 12.32
C VAL A 76 40.70 58.86 10.95
N PHE A 77 39.52 58.58 10.40
CA PHE A 77 39.18 59.01 9.04
C PHE A 77 39.08 60.53 8.92
N ASN A 78 38.41 61.23 9.86
CA ASN A 78 38.19 62.67 9.72
C ASN A 78 39.31 63.51 10.36
N VAL A 79 39.69 63.24 11.61
CA VAL A 79 40.60 64.12 12.37
C VAL A 79 42.07 63.86 12.04
N LEU A 80 42.43 62.60 11.79
CA LEU A 80 43.81 62.18 11.49
C LEU A 80 44.07 62.19 9.96
N LEU A 81 43.17 61.62 9.15
CA LEU A 81 43.36 61.44 7.71
C LEU A 81 42.67 62.49 6.80
N GLY A 82 41.79 63.34 7.35
CA GLY A 82 41.09 64.40 6.61
C GLY A 82 39.99 63.93 5.65
N TRP A 83 39.60 62.65 5.69
CA TRP A 83 38.60 62.07 4.81
C TRP A 83 37.17 62.50 5.22
N GLY A 84 36.40 62.97 4.23
CA GLY A 84 35.06 63.57 4.42
C GLY A 84 33.88 62.62 4.23
N VAL A 85 34.11 61.40 3.73
CA VAL A 85 33.09 60.37 3.45
C VAL A 85 33.61 58.99 3.84
N PHE A 86 32.70 58.08 4.17
CA PHE A 86 32.98 56.64 4.30
C PHE A 86 31.79 55.79 3.82
N LEU A 87 32.06 54.50 3.61
CA LEU A 87 31.10 53.48 3.20
C LEU A 87 30.79 52.51 4.35
N SER A 88 29.58 51.95 4.40
CA SER A 88 29.23 50.90 5.36
C SER A 88 28.05 50.05 4.90
N LYS A 89 27.85 48.88 5.53
CA LYS A 89 26.66 48.04 5.34
C LYS A 89 25.40 48.76 5.84
N ALA A 90 24.25 48.44 5.24
CA ALA A 90 22.97 49.11 5.55
C ALA A 90 22.55 48.95 7.02
N SER A 91 23.00 47.89 7.69
CA SER A 91 22.76 47.62 9.11
C SER A 91 23.25 48.71 10.06
N LEU A 92 24.20 49.56 9.64
CA LEU A 92 24.58 50.74 10.42
C LEU A 92 23.38 51.66 10.67
N LEU A 93 22.43 51.72 9.72
CA LEU A 93 21.21 52.54 9.79
C LEU A 93 20.10 51.95 10.65
N SER A 94 20.12 50.63 10.90
CA SER A 94 19.10 49.94 11.72
C SER A 94 19.47 49.86 13.21
N LEU A 95 20.71 50.15 13.58
CA LEU A 95 21.16 50.15 14.97
C LEU A 95 20.63 51.38 15.71
N ASP A 96 20.05 51.16 16.90
CA ASP A 96 19.47 52.22 17.73
C ASP A 96 20.57 53.09 18.39
N ALA A 97 20.45 54.40 18.22
CA ALA A 97 21.37 55.40 18.75
C ALA A 97 21.21 55.65 20.28
N THR A 98 20.41 54.83 20.97
CA THR A 98 20.50 54.70 22.43
C THR A 98 21.81 54.03 22.87
N GLN A 99 22.44 53.21 22.02
CA GLN A 99 23.75 52.62 22.30
C GLN A 99 24.87 53.67 22.30
N SER A 100 25.64 53.73 23.39
CA SER A 100 26.63 54.78 23.64
C SER A 100 27.71 54.91 22.55
N GLY A 101 28.31 53.79 22.13
CA GLY A 101 29.38 53.77 21.12
C GLY A 101 28.94 54.09 19.69
N ILE A 102 27.64 54.02 19.41
CA ILE A 102 27.04 54.38 18.12
C ILE A 102 26.65 55.87 18.12
N ARG A 103 26.10 56.36 19.24
CA ARG A 103 25.80 57.77 19.43
C ARG A 103 27.04 58.67 19.32
N SER A 104 28.23 58.17 19.66
CA SER A 104 29.49 58.89 19.50
C SER A 104 30.09 58.86 18.09
N LEU A 105 29.62 57.96 17.19
CA LEU A 105 29.92 58.09 15.75
C LEU A 105 29.30 59.40 15.25
N GLN A 106 27.99 59.57 15.53
CA GLN A 106 27.10 60.70 15.18
C GLN A 106 27.51 62.01 15.87
N SER A 107 28.70 62.50 15.52
CA SER A 107 29.35 63.69 16.05
C SER A 107 29.58 64.72 14.93
N ARG A 108 29.85 65.98 15.28
CA ARG A 108 30.07 67.06 14.29
C ARG A 108 31.33 66.85 13.42
N SER A 109 32.22 65.95 13.83
CA SER A 109 33.42 65.53 13.11
C SER A 109 33.24 64.21 12.36
N MET A 110 32.02 63.67 12.27
CA MET A 110 31.75 62.45 11.52
C MET A 110 31.92 62.71 10.00
N PRO A 111 32.69 61.88 9.26
CA PRO A 111 32.60 61.87 7.81
C PRO A 111 31.20 61.41 7.38
N LEU A 112 30.73 61.85 6.22
CA LEU A 112 29.37 61.54 5.77
C LEU A 112 29.27 60.08 5.30
N LEU A 113 28.26 59.37 5.80
CA LEU A 113 27.94 58.01 5.36
C LEU A 113 27.28 58.09 3.98
N LEU A 114 27.94 57.56 2.95
CA LEU A 114 27.37 57.51 1.61
C LEU A 114 26.51 56.26 1.43
N THR A 115 25.22 56.43 1.15
CA THR A 115 24.24 55.32 1.04
C THR A 115 22.97 55.71 0.28
N ASN A 116 22.48 54.82 -0.59
CA ASN A 116 21.23 54.93 -1.35
C ASN A 116 19.94 54.69 -0.52
N ALA A 117 20.05 54.28 0.74
CA ALA A 117 18.90 53.99 1.60
C ALA A 117 18.18 55.29 2.04
N ILE A 118 16.84 55.30 2.02
CA ILE A 118 16.07 56.47 2.46
C ILE A 118 16.03 56.52 3.99
N VAL A 119 16.95 57.29 4.56
CA VAL A 119 16.98 57.61 5.99
C VAL A 119 15.91 58.66 6.30
N SER A 120 14.84 58.23 6.98
CA SER A 120 13.74 59.09 7.43
C SER A 120 14.23 60.31 8.21
N PRO A 121 13.65 61.53 8.05
CA PRO A 121 13.98 62.71 8.84
C PRO A 121 13.81 62.58 10.36
N ILE A 122 13.20 61.50 10.83
CA ILE A 122 13.03 61.17 12.26
C ILE A 122 14.19 60.30 12.78
N SER A 123 14.98 59.67 11.89
CA SER A 123 16.14 58.86 12.25
C SER A 123 17.34 59.72 12.62
N SER A 124 18.07 59.32 13.67
CA SER A 124 19.31 59.97 14.10
C SER A 124 20.40 60.00 13.03
N TRP A 125 20.35 59.05 12.08
CA TRP A 125 21.28 58.96 10.96
C TRP A 125 21.08 60.05 9.89
N HIS A 126 19.94 60.75 9.88
CA HIS A 126 19.54 61.62 8.76
C HIS A 126 20.52 62.77 8.48
N GLU A 127 21.05 63.42 9.53
CA GLU A 127 22.02 64.52 9.36
C GLU A 127 23.38 64.03 8.82
N TYR A 128 23.71 62.75 9.05
CA TYR A 128 25.03 62.15 8.79
C TYR A 128 25.09 61.31 7.50
N SER A 129 23.95 60.89 6.95
CA SER A 129 23.87 60.13 5.69
C SER A 129 23.67 61.01 4.46
N ARG A 130 24.24 60.65 3.31
CA ARG A 130 23.96 61.28 2.00
C ARG A 130 23.77 60.22 0.91
N ALA A 131 22.87 60.51 -0.03
CA ALA A 131 22.61 59.67 -1.21
C ALA A 131 23.61 59.88 -2.36
N VAL A 132 24.28 61.03 -2.38
CA VAL A 132 25.38 61.35 -3.29
C VAL A 132 26.38 62.24 -2.55
N HIS A 133 27.67 61.97 -2.77
CA HIS A 133 28.75 62.88 -2.41
C HIS A 133 29.21 63.64 -3.65
N LEU A 134 29.36 64.96 -3.53
CA LEU A 134 29.74 65.86 -4.61
C LEU A 134 31.13 66.41 -4.28
N ASP A 135 32.18 65.79 -4.82
CA ASP A 135 33.54 66.20 -4.51
C ASP A 135 33.99 67.42 -5.32
N ALA A 136 34.33 68.49 -4.62
CA ALA A 136 34.63 69.78 -5.23
C ALA A 136 35.93 69.76 -6.06
N GLU A 137 36.85 68.84 -5.80
CA GLU A 137 38.18 68.79 -6.43
C GLU A 137 38.18 67.92 -7.70
N THR A 138 37.78 66.65 -7.61
CA THR A 138 37.67 65.71 -8.74
C THR A 138 36.45 65.95 -9.64
N LYS A 139 35.44 66.69 -9.15
CA LYS A 139 34.10 66.85 -9.76
C LYS A 139 33.29 65.55 -9.90
N LEU A 140 33.68 64.49 -9.20
CA LEU A 140 32.89 63.27 -9.12
C LEU A 140 31.63 63.50 -8.27
N ALA A 141 30.49 63.05 -8.79
CA ALA A 141 29.29 62.78 -8.02
C ALA A 141 29.24 61.28 -7.72
N VAL A 142 29.74 60.88 -6.56
CA VAL A 142 29.79 59.48 -6.14
C VAL A 142 28.47 59.10 -5.47
N LEU A 143 27.79 58.09 -6.00
CA LEU A 143 26.63 57.42 -5.41
C LEU A 143 27.10 56.08 -4.83
N SER A 144 26.60 55.64 -3.67
CA SER A 144 26.82 54.26 -3.20
C SER A 144 25.52 53.48 -3.12
N ILE A 145 25.53 52.28 -3.69
CA ILE A 145 24.47 51.28 -3.56
C ILE A 145 24.92 50.27 -2.53
N VAL A 146 24.23 50.31 -1.39
CA VAL A 146 24.45 49.43 -0.25
C VAL A 146 23.34 48.37 -0.25
N PRO A 147 23.65 47.07 -0.02
CA PRO A 147 22.63 46.02 -0.04
C PRO A 147 21.57 46.26 1.02
N ALA A 148 20.31 46.17 0.60
CA ALA A 148 19.18 46.23 1.52
C ALA A 148 19.05 44.89 2.24
N SER A 149 19.30 44.85 3.55
CA SER A 149 19.03 43.65 4.34
C SER A 149 17.54 43.29 4.25
N ALA A 150 17.25 42.00 4.09
CA ALA A 150 15.94 41.50 3.63
C ALA A 150 14.75 41.90 4.52
N GLU A 151 15.03 42.22 5.79
CA GLU A 151 14.09 42.57 6.86
C GLU A 151 13.91 44.09 7.05
N SER A 152 14.71 44.93 6.38
CA SER A 152 14.55 46.39 6.47
C SER A 152 13.23 46.83 5.83
N SER A 153 12.36 47.47 6.62
CA SER A 153 11.01 47.90 6.18
C SER A 153 11.03 48.98 5.09
N SER A 154 12.17 49.65 4.93
CA SER A 154 12.48 50.54 3.81
C SER A 154 13.03 49.78 2.60
N ARG A 155 12.22 48.90 2.00
CA ARG A 155 12.47 48.38 0.63
C ARG A 155 12.28 49.49 -0.40
N VAL A 156 13.22 50.43 -0.41
CA VAL A 156 13.38 51.38 -1.50
C VAL A 156 13.92 50.60 -2.68
N ASP A 157 13.23 50.66 -3.83
CA ASP A 157 13.81 50.17 -5.07
C ASP A 157 15.13 50.91 -5.34
N SER A 158 16.23 50.17 -5.21
CA SER A 158 17.61 50.65 -5.42
C SER A 158 17.78 51.38 -6.76
N ILE A 159 17.10 50.89 -7.81
CA ILE A 159 17.12 51.45 -9.15
C ILE A 159 16.37 52.77 -9.15
N SER A 160 15.13 52.81 -8.65
CA SER A 160 14.38 54.08 -8.51
C SER A 160 15.11 55.12 -7.65
N SER A 161 15.81 54.71 -6.58
CA SER A 161 16.65 55.60 -5.78
C SER A 161 17.76 56.22 -6.64
N VAL A 162 18.56 55.39 -7.31
CA VAL A 162 19.67 55.81 -8.16
C VAL A 162 19.19 56.64 -9.35
N LEU A 163 18.09 56.28 -10.01
CA LEU A 163 17.47 57.09 -11.08
C LEU A 163 16.99 58.45 -10.57
N GLY A 164 16.49 58.53 -9.32
CA GLY A 164 16.15 59.79 -8.66
C GLY A 164 17.38 60.66 -8.39
N ILE A 165 18.46 60.05 -7.89
CA ILE A 165 19.73 60.74 -7.59
C ILE A 165 20.43 61.20 -8.88
N LEU A 166 20.44 60.40 -9.95
CA LEU A 166 20.99 60.76 -11.26
C LEU A 166 20.22 61.94 -11.88
N ARG A 167 18.88 61.97 -11.76
CA ARG A 167 18.06 63.14 -12.12
C ARG A 167 18.43 64.38 -11.29
N TYR A 168 18.71 64.21 -10.00
CA TYR A 168 19.14 65.31 -9.12
C TYR A 168 20.54 65.84 -9.49
N VAL A 169 21.51 64.97 -9.74
CA VAL A 169 22.85 65.35 -10.24
C VAL A 169 22.74 66.05 -11.61
N ALA A 170 21.92 65.53 -12.52
CA ALA A 170 21.67 66.16 -13.82
C ALA A 170 20.85 67.47 -13.71
N LYS A 171 20.15 67.73 -12.60
CA LYS A 171 19.54 69.03 -12.29
C LYS A 171 20.61 70.00 -11.79
N LEU A 172 21.41 69.60 -10.80
CA LEU A 172 22.50 70.40 -10.25
C LEU A 172 23.50 70.83 -11.33
N SER A 173 23.91 69.92 -12.22
CA SER A 173 24.76 70.26 -13.36
C SER A 173 24.11 71.31 -14.28
N ARG A 174 22.80 71.22 -14.56
CA ARG A 174 22.08 72.23 -15.36
C ARG A 174 21.96 73.58 -14.65
N GLU A 175 21.69 73.58 -13.35
CA GLU A 175 21.64 74.80 -12.52
C GLU A 175 23.03 75.45 -12.41
N SER A 176 24.10 74.66 -12.41
CA SER A 176 25.51 75.10 -12.57
C SER A 176 25.89 75.52 -14.00
N GLY A 177 24.96 75.55 -14.97
CA GLY A 177 25.23 75.95 -16.36
C GLY A 177 25.81 74.86 -17.28
N CYS A 178 25.98 73.63 -16.79
CA CYS A 178 26.43 72.48 -17.59
C CYS A 178 25.25 71.81 -18.28
N ASN A 179 24.95 72.26 -19.51
CA ASN A 179 23.88 71.66 -20.31
C ASN A 179 24.33 70.31 -20.92
N PRO A 180 23.66 69.17 -20.64
CA PRO A 180 24.13 67.84 -21.05
C PRO A 180 23.81 67.48 -22.51
N SER A 181 22.92 68.22 -23.19
CA SER A 181 22.76 68.14 -24.64
C SER A 181 22.01 69.35 -25.20
N THR A 182 22.52 69.96 -26.26
CA THR A 182 21.80 70.98 -27.02
C THR A 182 20.80 70.33 -27.96
N SER A 183 19.54 70.19 -27.52
CA SER A 183 18.41 70.10 -28.45
C SER A 183 17.97 71.52 -28.86
N LEU A 184 17.49 71.69 -30.09
CA LEU A 184 17.42 72.98 -30.78
C LEU A 184 16.21 73.88 -30.37
N TYR A 185 15.73 73.80 -29.13
CA TYR A 185 14.45 74.42 -28.72
C TYR A 185 14.52 75.40 -27.53
N ASP A 186 15.32 75.12 -26.50
CA ASP A 186 15.37 75.94 -25.27
C ASP A 186 16.25 77.20 -25.42
N SER A 187 15.84 78.11 -26.31
CA SER A 187 16.49 79.41 -26.57
C SER A 187 15.65 80.63 -26.18
N TYR A 188 14.59 80.41 -25.40
CA TYR A 188 13.70 81.45 -24.86
C TYR A 188 13.44 81.17 -23.37
N LEU A 189 13.52 82.24 -22.55
CA LEU A 189 13.44 82.24 -21.07
C LEU A 189 14.68 81.59 -20.39
N ASP A 190 15.35 82.20 -19.41
CA ASP A 190 15.26 83.58 -18.89
C ASP A 190 16.65 84.01 -18.35
N ARG A 191 16.86 85.32 -18.13
CA ARG A 191 18.09 85.88 -17.52
C ARG A 191 17.77 86.64 -16.24
N SER A 192 18.25 86.14 -15.10
CA SER A 192 18.48 86.97 -13.90
C SER A 192 19.74 86.52 -13.15
N HIS A 193 20.37 87.46 -12.43
CA HIS A 193 21.73 87.34 -11.91
C HIS A 193 21.78 86.78 -10.48
N VAL A 194 22.74 85.89 -10.21
CA VAL A 194 23.79 86.05 -9.17
C VAL A 194 25.08 85.44 -9.75
N ALA A 195 26.26 85.85 -9.29
CA ALA A 195 27.55 85.29 -9.71
C ALA A 195 28.28 84.61 -8.55
N MET A 196 28.88 83.45 -8.80
CA MET A 196 30.24 83.06 -8.37
C MET A 196 30.66 81.72 -8.99
N GLU A 197 31.96 81.59 -9.24
CA GLU A 197 32.67 80.37 -9.69
C GLU A 197 32.28 79.76 -11.05
N ALA A 198 33.11 78.83 -11.52
CA ALA A 198 33.02 78.22 -12.85
C ALA A 198 31.98 77.08 -12.87
N PRO A 199 31.34 76.81 -14.02
CA PRO A 199 30.28 75.80 -14.14
C PRO A 199 30.80 74.41 -13.76
N SER A 200 30.47 73.96 -12.54
CA SER A 200 30.91 72.68 -12.01
C SER A 200 29.99 71.57 -12.53
N CYS A 201 30.49 70.86 -13.54
CA CYS A 201 29.79 69.74 -14.16
C CYS A 201 30.10 68.46 -13.39
N TRP A 202 29.08 67.87 -12.79
CA TRP A 202 29.24 66.67 -11.97
C TRP A 202 29.29 65.41 -12.81
N ILE A 203 30.30 64.56 -12.58
CA ILE A 203 30.49 63.28 -13.26
C ILE A 203 29.90 62.16 -12.38
N PRO A 204 28.72 61.60 -12.72
CA PRO A 204 28.08 60.57 -11.91
C PRO A 204 28.84 59.23 -11.98
N VAL A 205 29.33 58.79 -10.82
CA VAL A 205 29.97 57.47 -10.62
C VAL A 205 29.16 56.68 -9.60
N VAL A 206 28.76 55.47 -9.96
CA VAL A 206 28.04 54.56 -9.06
C VAL A 206 29.01 53.55 -8.47
N TRP A 207 29.05 53.49 -7.14
CA TRP A 207 29.79 52.51 -6.35
C TRP A 207 28.82 51.42 -5.87
N TYR A 208 28.90 50.23 -6.43
CA TYR A 208 27.94 49.14 -6.24
C TYR A 208 28.52 48.08 -5.30
N CYS A 209 27.87 47.86 -4.15
CA CYS A 209 28.33 46.95 -3.09
C CYS A 209 27.28 45.89 -2.73
N ASP A 210 26.25 45.69 -3.56
CA ASP A 210 25.24 44.65 -3.36
C ASP A 210 25.76 43.31 -3.92
N PRO A 211 25.78 42.20 -3.17
CA PRO A 211 26.38 40.94 -3.62
C PRO A 211 25.44 40.03 -4.42
N ASP A 212 24.26 40.50 -4.87
CA ASP A 212 23.37 39.77 -5.77
C ASP A 212 23.70 40.04 -7.27
N PRO A 213 24.18 39.04 -8.04
CA PRO A 213 24.52 39.21 -9.45
C PRO A 213 23.31 39.43 -10.37
N ALA A 214 22.15 38.85 -10.04
CA ALA A 214 20.93 39.01 -10.85
C ALA A 214 20.33 40.40 -10.64
N HIS A 215 20.42 40.91 -9.41
CA HIS A 215 20.13 42.31 -9.11
C HIS A 215 21.12 43.24 -9.83
N PHE A 216 22.42 42.92 -9.87
CA PHE A 216 23.41 43.71 -10.61
C PHE A 216 23.14 43.74 -12.12
N GLU A 217 22.82 42.62 -12.78
CA GLU A 217 22.49 42.61 -14.21
C GLU A 217 21.24 43.47 -14.52
N PHE A 218 20.18 43.34 -13.71
CA PHE A 218 18.96 44.13 -13.89
C PHE A 218 19.16 45.63 -13.59
N PHE A 219 19.96 45.94 -12.56
CA PHE A 219 20.41 47.28 -12.25
C PHE A 219 21.18 47.89 -13.42
N LEU A 220 22.19 47.17 -13.93
CA LEU A 220 23.06 47.60 -15.00
C LEU A 220 22.24 47.91 -16.26
N GLN A 221 21.39 46.99 -16.70
CA GLN A 221 20.51 47.20 -17.86
C GLN A 221 19.60 48.42 -17.69
N THR A 222 18.99 48.59 -16.52
CA THR A 222 18.00 49.66 -16.30
C THR A 222 18.63 51.05 -16.15
N VAL A 223 19.82 51.13 -15.54
CA VAL A 223 20.48 52.40 -15.23
C VAL A 223 21.33 52.92 -16.40
N THR A 224 21.97 52.07 -17.19
CA THR A 224 22.76 52.53 -18.36
C THR A 224 21.89 52.97 -19.54
N GLU A 225 20.68 52.43 -19.68
CA GLU A 225 19.69 52.89 -20.68
C GLU A 225 18.81 54.06 -20.18
N SER A 226 18.99 54.49 -18.92
CA SER A 226 18.20 55.58 -18.34
C SER A 226 18.48 56.93 -19.00
N GLU A 227 17.55 57.89 -18.85
CA GLU A 227 17.67 59.25 -19.40
C GLU A 227 19.01 59.92 -19.05
N TYR A 228 19.46 59.76 -17.80
CA TYR A 228 20.69 60.32 -17.23
C TYR A 228 21.63 59.21 -16.74
N ALA A 229 22.08 58.35 -17.66
CA ALA A 229 23.00 57.26 -17.35
C ALA A 229 24.30 57.75 -16.67
N PRO A 230 24.87 56.96 -15.74
CA PRO A 230 26.13 57.31 -15.07
C PRO A 230 27.32 57.22 -16.04
N ALA A 231 28.40 57.95 -15.74
CA ALA A 231 29.64 57.93 -16.52
C ALA A 231 30.46 56.66 -16.23
N ALA A 232 30.46 56.20 -14.97
CA ALA A 232 31.03 54.92 -14.58
C ALA A 232 30.18 54.19 -13.51
N ILE A 233 30.25 52.87 -13.53
CA ILE A 233 29.73 51.95 -12.52
C ILE A 233 30.91 51.07 -12.07
N VAL A 234 31.18 51.05 -10.78
CA VAL A 234 32.23 50.25 -10.15
C VAL A 234 31.58 49.32 -9.13
N ASP A 235 31.52 48.04 -9.45
CA ASP A 235 31.08 46.96 -8.57
C ASP A 235 32.26 46.39 -7.78
N THR A 236 32.08 46.23 -6.46
CA THR A 236 33.08 45.75 -5.50
C THR A 236 32.87 44.31 -5.01
N GLU A 237 31.76 43.67 -5.39
CA GLU A 237 31.45 42.30 -4.96
C GLU A 237 31.82 41.24 -6.03
N SER A 238 32.30 41.69 -7.20
CA SER A 238 32.65 40.87 -8.37
C SER A 238 31.45 40.13 -8.98
N ASN A 239 30.31 40.82 -9.09
CA ASN A 239 29.04 40.30 -9.60
C ASN A 239 29.11 39.85 -11.08
N SER A 240 30.04 40.38 -11.89
CA SER A 240 30.12 40.03 -13.31
C SER A 240 31.55 39.86 -13.85
N ALA A 241 31.90 38.61 -14.13
CA ALA A 241 33.15 38.23 -14.79
C ALA A 241 33.34 38.87 -16.19
N GLY A 242 32.29 39.45 -16.79
CA GLY A 242 32.37 40.20 -18.04
C GLY A 242 33.13 41.53 -17.94
N PHE A 243 33.26 42.09 -16.74
CA PHE A 243 33.80 43.44 -16.48
C PHE A 243 34.99 43.44 -15.49
N LEU A 244 35.77 42.35 -15.44
CA LEU A 244 37.01 42.25 -14.64
C LEU A 244 38.10 43.30 -15.01
N SER A 245 37.92 44.01 -16.13
CA SER A 245 38.63 45.25 -16.44
C SER A 245 37.65 46.27 -17.03
N PRO A 246 37.94 47.59 -16.94
CA PRO A 246 37.01 48.63 -17.38
C PRO A 246 36.59 48.50 -18.85
N ARG A 247 35.28 48.47 -19.10
CA ARG A 247 34.70 48.38 -20.45
C ARG A 247 33.43 49.23 -20.53
N GLN A 248 33.13 49.79 -21.70
CA GLN A 248 31.88 50.51 -21.93
C GLN A 248 30.70 49.55 -22.15
N TYR A 249 29.52 49.93 -21.65
CA TYR A 249 28.26 49.20 -21.75
C TYR A 249 27.08 50.15 -21.97
N GLY A 250 25.98 49.61 -22.51
CA GLY A 250 24.75 50.36 -22.83
C GLY A 250 24.89 51.30 -24.03
N SER A 251 23.77 51.80 -24.53
CA SER A 251 23.68 52.70 -25.69
C SER A 251 24.40 54.05 -25.48
N LYS A 252 24.69 54.41 -24.23
CA LYS A 252 25.34 55.66 -23.81
C LYS A 252 26.82 55.53 -23.43
N GLY A 253 27.39 54.32 -23.50
CA GLY A 253 28.82 54.10 -23.27
C GLY A 253 29.27 54.29 -21.82
N THR A 254 28.41 54.00 -20.84
CA THR A 254 28.78 53.98 -19.42
C THR A 254 29.94 53.00 -19.21
N TRP A 255 31.01 53.45 -18.55
CA TRP A 255 32.09 52.54 -18.16
C TRP A 255 31.65 51.62 -17.01
N VAL A 256 32.02 50.34 -17.07
CA VAL A 256 31.68 49.32 -16.08
C VAL A 256 32.94 48.56 -15.69
N LEU A 257 33.11 48.38 -14.38
CA LEU A 257 34.08 47.50 -13.74
C LEU A 257 33.35 46.64 -12.70
N SER A 258 33.69 45.36 -12.62
CA SER A 258 33.29 44.44 -11.55
C SER A 258 34.55 43.75 -11.05
N TYR A 259 34.97 44.08 -9.83
CA TYR A 259 36.10 43.46 -9.14
C TYR A 259 35.72 43.14 -7.70
N LYS A 260 36.57 42.41 -6.98
CA LYS A 260 36.35 42.11 -5.57
C LYS A 260 37.20 42.99 -4.67
N ALA A 261 36.60 43.68 -3.71
CA ALA A 261 37.32 44.38 -2.66
C ALA A 261 38.05 43.39 -1.72
N ASP A 262 39.28 43.73 -1.34
CA ASP A 262 40.17 42.91 -0.52
C ASP A 262 40.69 43.75 0.68
N PRO A 263 40.72 43.25 1.93
CA PRO A 263 41.25 44.00 3.07
C PRO A 263 42.76 44.28 3.02
N GLN A 264 43.54 43.50 2.26
CA GLN A 264 45.00 43.66 2.14
C GLN A 264 45.42 44.55 0.96
N LEU A 265 44.50 44.84 0.03
CA LEU A 265 44.74 45.67 -1.15
C LEU A 265 43.91 46.96 -1.11
N PHE A 266 44.27 47.92 -1.95
CA PHE A 266 43.35 48.97 -2.38
C PHE A 266 43.43 49.14 -3.89
N THR A 267 42.34 49.64 -4.49
CA THR A 267 42.26 49.83 -5.94
C THR A 267 42.26 51.31 -6.26
N LEU A 268 43.29 51.74 -6.98
CA LEU A 268 43.40 53.06 -7.58
C LEU A 268 42.67 53.05 -8.93
N HIS A 269 41.51 53.72 -8.96
CA HIS A 269 40.72 53.99 -10.15
C HIS A 269 41.20 55.31 -10.75
N SER A 270 41.56 55.32 -12.03
CA SER A 270 42.09 56.49 -12.72
C SER A 270 41.25 56.80 -13.95
N PHE A 271 40.66 57.99 -14.00
CA PHE A 271 39.80 58.45 -15.08
C PHE A 271 40.49 59.58 -15.86
N VAL A 272 40.67 59.40 -17.17
CA VAL A 272 41.15 60.45 -18.06
C VAL A 272 39.94 61.16 -18.67
N LEU A 273 39.82 62.45 -18.39
CA LEU A 273 38.73 63.30 -18.88
C LEU A 273 39.05 63.93 -20.24
N ASP A 274 38.00 64.11 -21.04
CA ASP A 274 38.03 64.88 -22.29
C ASP A 274 38.15 66.40 -22.06
N GLU A 275 38.34 67.18 -23.12
CA GLU A 275 38.36 68.66 -23.08
C GLU A 275 37.09 69.26 -22.47
N ASP A 276 35.96 68.55 -22.55
CA ASP A 276 34.68 68.98 -21.96
C ASP A 276 34.62 68.86 -20.42
N ARG A 277 35.60 68.17 -19.81
CA ARG A 277 35.70 67.83 -18.38
C ARG A 277 34.43 67.18 -17.80
N LYS A 278 33.73 66.38 -18.61
CA LYS A 278 32.54 65.58 -18.25
C LYS A 278 32.63 64.14 -18.76
N THR A 279 33.25 63.95 -19.92
CA THR A 279 33.32 62.67 -20.61
C THR A 279 34.60 61.91 -20.21
N ILE A 280 34.45 60.65 -19.79
CA ILE A 280 35.58 59.77 -19.45
C ILE A 280 36.09 59.11 -20.75
N LEU A 281 37.25 59.54 -21.24
CA LEU A 281 37.91 58.98 -22.43
C LEU A 281 38.53 57.61 -22.16
N ASN A 282 39.06 57.41 -20.95
CA ASN A 282 39.72 56.17 -20.54
C ASN A 282 39.54 55.97 -19.03
N PHE A 283 39.31 54.73 -18.62
CA PHE A 283 39.28 54.31 -17.22
C PHE A 283 40.26 53.15 -17.05
N THR A 284 41.24 53.32 -16.16
CA THR A 284 42.21 52.29 -15.80
C THR A 284 42.20 52.04 -14.29
N THR A 285 42.66 50.84 -13.90
CA THR A 285 42.66 50.36 -12.52
C THR A 285 44.00 49.74 -12.16
N GLN A 286 44.51 50.05 -10.97
CA GLN A 286 45.71 49.45 -10.39
C GLN A 286 45.38 48.93 -9.00
N ASN A 287 45.77 47.70 -8.68
CA ASN A 287 45.63 47.12 -7.35
C ASN A 287 46.99 47.18 -6.66
N GLU A 288 47.05 47.88 -5.54
CA GLU A 288 48.26 48.10 -4.76
C GLU A 288 48.16 47.38 -3.41
N ASN A 289 49.26 46.77 -2.96
CA ASN A 289 49.32 46.11 -1.66
C ASN A 289 49.61 47.14 -0.56
N ILE A 290 48.81 47.09 0.51
CA ILE A 290 48.94 47.95 1.68
C ILE A 290 50.30 47.75 2.37
N LEU A 291 50.85 46.53 2.34
CA LEU A 291 52.12 46.19 2.99
C LEU A 291 53.36 46.65 2.19
N ASP A 292 53.25 46.77 0.86
CA ASP A 292 54.37 47.06 -0.04
C ASP A 292 54.59 48.58 -0.27
N LEU A 293 54.23 49.42 0.70
CA LEU A 293 54.38 50.89 0.63
C LEU A 293 55.83 51.30 0.33
N PRO A 294 56.12 51.94 -0.82
CA PRO A 294 57.47 52.35 -1.21
C PRO A 294 58.16 53.24 -0.19
N GLU A 295 59.48 53.10 0.00
CA GLU A 295 60.24 53.87 1.00
C GLU A 295 60.10 55.39 0.80
N ASN A 296 60.06 55.85 -0.44
CA ASN A 296 59.90 57.27 -0.79
C ASN A 296 58.50 57.83 -0.51
N PHE A 297 57.49 56.99 -0.23
CA PHE A 297 56.15 57.42 0.17
C PHE A 297 55.98 57.45 1.71
N ARG A 298 56.98 56.99 2.47
CA ARG A 298 57.00 57.04 3.94
C ARG A 298 57.44 58.42 4.43
N ASP A 299 56.66 59.44 4.04
CA ASP A 299 56.88 60.84 4.38
C ASP A 299 56.70 61.13 5.89
N GLU A 300 57.10 62.32 6.33
CA GLU A 300 56.95 62.75 7.73
C GLU A 300 55.48 62.70 8.21
N ILE A 301 54.54 62.90 7.30
CA ILE A 301 53.09 62.80 7.54
C ILE A 301 52.69 61.34 7.79
N TYR A 302 53.18 60.38 7.00
CA TYR A 302 52.96 58.95 7.20
C TYR A 302 53.53 58.49 8.55
N LEU A 303 54.78 58.87 8.85
CA LEU A 303 55.41 58.52 10.14
C LEU A 303 54.63 59.11 11.32
N LYS A 304 54.11 60.33 11.21
CA LYS A 304 53.21 60.91 12.21
C LYS A 304 51.90 60.12 12.32
N HIS A 305 51.26 59.77 11.21
CA HIS A 305 50.01 59.00 11.19
C HIS A 305 50.20 57.60 11.81
N VAL A 306 51.36 56.99 11.62
CA VAL A 306 51.78 55.74 12.27
C VAL A 306 51.82 55.92 13.79
N THR A 307 52.55 56.92 14.30
CA THR A 307 52.65 57.15 15.76
C THR A 307 51.32 57.57 16.40
N ASP A 308 50.52 58.40 15.72
CA ASP A 308 49.16 58.76 16.19
C ASP A 308 48.25 57.50 16.27
N LEU A 309 48.44 56.50 15.40
CA LEU A 309 47.75 55.21 15.46
C LEU A 309 48.33 54.25 16.50
N GLU A 310 49.63 54.32 16.80
CA GLU A 310 50.29 53.56 17.88
C GLU A 310 49.75 53.98 19.26
N ASP A 311 49.58 55.28 19.51
CA ASP A 311 48.99 55.80 20.75
C ASP A 311 47.52 55.37 20.91
N LEU A 312 46.76 55.24 19.80
CA LEU A 312 45.40 54.69 19.82
C LEU A 312 45.41 53.16 20.04
N ALA A 313 46.36 52.44 19.44
CA ALA A 313 46.53 51.00 19.67
C ALA A 313 46.85 50.69 21.14
N ALA A 314 47.73 51.50 21.77
CA ALA A 314 48.04 51.41 23.19
C ALA A 314 46.81 51.67 24.07
N GLN A 315 45.94 52.63 23.71
CA GLN A 315 44.68 52.89 24.39
C GLN A 315 43.69 51.72 24.28
N ALA A 316 43.62 51.04 23.13
CA ALA A 316 42.81 49.83 22.96
C ALA A 316 43.35 48.68 23.83
N ILE A 317 44.67 48.42 23.81
CA ILE A 317 45.30 47.36 24.61
C ILE A 317 45.11 47.60 26.12
N ALA A 318 45.18 48.86 26.57
CA ALA A 318 44.91 49.24 27.96
C ALA A 318 43.43 49.07 28.36
N ASN A 319 42.50 49.11 27.41
CA ASN A 319 41.06 48.99 27.61
C ASN A 319 40.52 47.67 27.05
N ASN A 320 40.95 46.55 27.62
CA ASN A 320 40.46 45.22 27.24
C ASN A 320 39.35 44.76 28.22
N PRO A 321 38.05 45.03 27.95
CA PRO A 321 36.98 44.86 28.93
C PRO A 321 36.66 43.39 29.19
N ILE A 322 36.15 43.14 30.39
CA ILE A 322 35.63 41.84 30.81
C ILE A 322 34.19 41.70 30.30
N LEU A 323 33.90 40.57 29.66
CA LEU A 323 32.59 40.23 29.09
C LEU A 323 31.79 39.32 30.01
N GLY A 324 32.46 38.52 30.84
CA GLY A 324 31.82 37.58 31.78
C GLY A 324 32.86 36.71 32.46
N SER A 325 32.50 35.49 32.82
CA SER A 325 33.43 34.51 33.38
C SER A 325 33.15 33.08 32.91
N SER A 326 34.15 32.22 32.96
CA SER A 326 34.03 30.79 32.67
C SER A 326 34.95 29.94 33.55
N THR A 327 34.69 28.63 33.57
CA THR A 327 35.72 27.64 33.91
C THR A 327 36.88 27.70 32.90
N SER A 328 37.99 27.01 33.20
CA SER A 328 39.13 26.94 32.28
C SER A 328 38.72 26.45 30.89
N MET A 329 38.94 27.28 29.86
CA MET A 329 38.65 26.97 28.47
C MET A 329 39.92 26.39 27.81
N PRO A 330 40.01 25.07 27.60
CA PRO A 330 41.21 24.44 27.06
C PRO A 330 41.47 24.83 25.61
N ALA A 331 42.74 24.80 25.20
CA ALA A 331 43.14 25.04 23.81
C ALA A 331 42.39 24.10 22.84
N PRO A 332 41.98 24.56 21.66
CA PRO A 332 41.45 23.72 20.60
C PRO A 332 42.54 22.85 19.96
N VAL A 333 43.83 23.09 20.22
CA VAL A 333 44.96 22.32 19.68
C VAL A 333 45.39 21.22 20.64
N GLU A 334 45.61 20.01 20.14
CA GLU A 334 46.20 18.89 20.87
C GLU A 334 47.25 18.20 20.00
N GLY A 335 48.53 18.43 20.30
CA GLY A 335 49.61 18.06 19.38
C GLY A 335 49.51 18.81 18.05
N ASP A 336 49.53 18.07 16.94
CA ASP A 336 49.51 18.65 15.57
C ASP A 336 48.10 18.88 15.01
N PHE A 337 47.02 18.60 15.75
CA PHE A 337 45.63 18.70 15.27
C PHE A 337 44.73 19.60 16.13
N TYR A 338 43.67 20.12 15.51
CA TYR A 338 42.63 20.89 16.19
C TYR A 338 41.45 19.98 16.58
N ARG A 339 41.21 19.82 17.89
CA ARG A 339 40.10 19.02 18.47
C ARG A 339 38.74 19.37 17.87
N CYS A 340 38.46 20.67 17.70
CA CYS A 340 37.22 21.17 17.09
C CYS A 340 36.97 20.70 15.64
N ILE A 341 38.01 20.29 14.90
CA ILE A 341 37.89 19.81 13.51
C ILE A 341 37.54 18.31 13.46
N VAL A 342 37.80 17.55 14.53
CA VAL A 342 37.67 16.08 14.55
C VAL A 342 36.61 15.56 15.54
N GLY A 343 36.09 16.41 16.42
CA GLY A 343 35.10 16.05 17.44
C GLY A 343 34.45 17.28 18.09
N GLU A 344 33.56 17.06 19.07
CA GLU A 344 33.00 18.13 19.90
C GLU A 344 34.10 18.86 20.68
N CYS A 345 34.02 20.18 20.78
CA CYS A 345 34.95 20.98 21.59
C CYS A 345 34.23 22.08 22.40
N GLU A 346 34.87 22.52 23.47
CA GLU A 346 34.29 23.41 24.48
C GLU A 346 34.04 24.82 23.93
N LEU A 347 34.95 25.32 23.08
CA LEU A 347 34.78 26.55 22.30
C LEU A 347 33.63 26.43 21.28
N GLY A 348 33.51 25.28 20.61
CA GLY A 348 32.45 25.00 19.65
C GLY A 348 31.06 24.97 20.30
N ASN A 349 30.97 24.38 21.50
CA ASN A 349 29.77 24.44 22.33
C ASN A 349 29.43 25.88 22.72
N LEU A 350 30.39 26.67 23.22
CA LEU A 350 30.16 28.06 23.62
C LEU A 350 29.66 28.93 22.46
N PHE A 351 30.33 28.89 21.32
CA PHE A 351 29.97 29.73 20.16
C PHE A 351 28.65 29.30 19.52
N SER A 352 28.36 27.99 19.44
CA SER A 352 27.07 27.52 18.92
C SER A 352 25.91 27.74 19.89
N ASP A 353 26.13 27.70 21.20
CA ASP A 353 25.13 28.04 22.22
C ASP A 353 24.79 29.53 22.21
N ALA A 354 25.81 30.40 22.20
CA ALA A 354 25.61 31.85 22.13
C ALA A 354 24.85 32.25 20.85
N LEU A 355 25.22 31.66 19.71
CA LEU A 355 24.55 31.90 18.43
C LEU A 355 23.09 31.43 18.45
N ARG A 356 22.82 30.24 19.01
CA ARG A 356 21.45 29.71 19.15
C ARG A 356 20.61 30.56 20.10
N TRP A 357 21.18 30.99 21.22
CA TRP A 357 20.56 31.87 22.21
C TRP A 357 20.18 33.21 21.57
N TYR A 358 21.14 33.89 20.92
CA TYR A 358 20.94 35.23 20.35
C TYR A 358 19.89 35.23 19.25
N THR A 359 19.95 34.25 18.36
CA THR A 359 19.04 34.16 17.22
C THR A 359 17.66 33.65 17.58
N GLY A 360 17.50 32.90 18.68
CA GLY A 360 16.28 32.17 19.00
C GLY A 360 15.97 31.07 17.98
N ALA A 361 17.00 30.33 17.55
CA ALA A 361 16.88 29.21 16.61
C ALA A 361 16.62 27.87 17.34
N ASP A 362 15.94 26.93 16.67
CA ASP A 362 15.75 25.58 17.18
C ASP A 362 17.10 24.85 17.32
N VAL A 363 17.96 25.04 16.32
CA VAL A 363 19.31 24.46 16.21
C VAL A 363 20.32 25.50 15.74
N ALA A 364 21.59 25.32 16.11
CA ALA A 364 22.69 26.07 15.52
C ALA A 364 23.88 25.17 15.17
N PHE A 365 24.66 25.57 14.16
CA PHE A 365 25.86 24.83 13.74
C PHE A 365 26.95 25.75 13.16
N LEU A 366 28.21 25.42 13.45
CA LEU A 366 29.41 26.18 13.07
C LEU A 366 30.52 25.23 12.63
N ALA A 367 31.36 25.62 11.67
CA ALA A 367 32.48 24.78 11.24
C ALA A 367 33.63 24.79 12.26
N GLY A 368 34.19 23.60 12.54
CA GLY A 368 35.25 23.41 13.51
C GLY A 368 36.58 24.12 13.22
N ASP A 369 36.77 24.61 12.00
CA ASP A 369 37.99 25.28 11.55
C ASP A 369 38.01 26.81 11.78
N GLY A 370 36.91 27.41 12.23
CA GLY A 370 36.91 28.81 12.68
C GLY A 370 37.73 29.03 13.96
N PHE A 371 37.92 27.98 14.77
CA PHE A 371 38.53 28.06 16.09
C PHE A 371 40.06 27.88 16.05
N ARG A 372 40.80 28.88 16.55
CA ARG A 372 42.26 29.02 16.37
C ARG A 372 43.06 29.58 17.56
N GLY A 373 42.41 30.11 18.59
CA GLY A 373 43.10 30.68 19.76
C GLY A 373 43.70 29.65 20.71
N SER A 374 44.47 30.09 21.71
CA SER A 374 45.14 29.25 22.70
C SER A 374 44.26 28.78 23.86
N GLY A 375 42.99 29.23 23.91
CA GLY A 375 42.11 29.04 25.07
C GLY A 375 42.30 30.13 26.12
N TRP A 376 41.71 29.97 27.30
CA TRP A 376 41.86 30.93 28.40
C TRP A 376 41.68 30.24 29.78
N PRO A 377 42.35 30.73 30.85
CA PRO A 377 42.24 30.13 32.18
C PRO A 377 40.86 30.37 32.82
N GLU A 378 40.59 29.67 33.93
CA GLU A 378 39.41 29.92 34.76
C GLU A 378 39.41 31.36 35.30
N GLY A 379 38.26 32.03 35.21
CA GLY A 379 38.07 33.40 35.68
C GLY A 379 37.37 34.29 34.65
N PHE A 380 37.81 35.55 34.57
CA PHE A 380 37.19 36.56 33.71
C PHE A 380 37.58 36.41 32.24
N VAL A 381 36.57 36.32 31.36
CA VAL A 381 36.75 36.30 29.90
C VAL A 381 36.70 37.73 29.36
N ARG A 382 37.61 38.07 28.45
CA ARG A 382 37.76 39.40 27.85
C ARG A 382 37.47 39.42 26.35
N VAL A 383 37.35 40.63 25.80
CA VAL A 383 37.23 40.85 24.34
C VAL A 383 38.39 40.22 23.57
N SER A 384 39.64 40.35 24.07
CA SER A 384 40.81 39.69 23.45
C SER A 384 40.62 38.19 23.25
N ASP A 385 40.02 37.51 24.23
CA ASP A 385 40.08 36.05 24.33
C ASP A 385 39.12 35.41 23.30
N LEU A 386 37.99 36.09 23.05
CA LEU A 386 37.05 35.72 21.99
C LEU A 386 37.62 36.00 20.59
N TRP A 387 38.31 37.12 20.40
CA TRP A 387 38.97 37.46 19.14
C TRP A 387 40.19 36.57 18.85
N GLU A 388 40.90 36.09 19.88
CA GLU A 388 41.96 35.10 19.68
C GLU A 388 41.38 33.74 19.31
N ALA A 389 40.30 33.32 19.99
CA ALA A 389 39.62 32.04 19.78
C ALA A 389 38.97 31.91 18.40
N SER A 390 38.21 32.92 17.97
CA SER A 390 37.70 33.05 16.59
C SER A 390 38.21 34.38 16.03
N ARG A 391 39.19 34.32 15.13
CA ARG A 391 39.85 35.51 14.54
C ARG A 391 39.09 36.11 13.38
N PHE A 392 38.09 35.39 12.87
CA PHE A 392 37.34 35.80 11.69
C PHE A 392 36.08 36.57 12.10
N PRO A 393 35.82 37.77 11.55
CA PRO A 393 34.62 38.56 11.86
C PRO A 393 33.39 38.02 11.11
N TYR A 394 33.08 36.73 11.29
CA TYR A 394 31.87 36.13 10.73
C TYR A 394 30.65 36.62 11.50
N THR A 395 29.68 37.16 10.77
CA THR A 395 28.36 37.50 11.30
C THR A 395 27.42 36.29 11.26
N GLU A 396 26.30 36.37 11.98
CA GLU A 396 25.25 35.36 12.01
C GLU A 396 24.60 35.16 10.63
N CYS A 397 24.07 33.96 10.41
CA CYS A 397 23.15 33.65 9.32
C CYS A 397 22.00 32.81 9.88
N THR A 398 20.76 33.19 9.59
CA THR A 398 19.58 32.43 10.03
C THR A 398 18.61 32.15 8.90
N GLY A 399 17.93 31.01 8.98
CA GLY A 399 16.92 30.61 8.00
C GLY A 399 16.05 29.49 8.58
N THR A 400 15.29 28.82 7.71
CA THR A 400 14.42 27.71 8.09
C THR A 400 14.61 26.56 7.12
N MET A 401 14.95 25.37 7.64
CA MET A 401 15.16 24.17 6.81
C MET A 401 14.31 23.00 7.31
N SER A 402 13.98 22.07 6.42
CA SER A 402 13.31 20.82 6.77
C SER A 402 14.27 19.85 7.48
N GLY A 403 13.71 18.86 8.18
CA GLY A 403 14.48 17.73 8.70
C GLY A 403 15.21 16.92 7.61
N ILE A 404 14.75 16.94 6.35
CA ILE A 404 15.47 16.35 5.21
C ILE A 404 16.77 17.13 4.95
N SER A 405 16.69 18.44 4.78
CA SER A 405 17.85 19.30 4.47
C SER A 405 18.85 19.35 5.62
N LEU A 406 18.37 19.37 6.88
CA LEU A 406 19.23 19.26 8.06
C LEU A 406 19.96 17.91 8.13
N PHE A 407 19.26 16.82 7.79
CA PHE A 407 19.89 15.50 7.65
C PHE A 407 20.94 15.48 6.54
N GLN A 408 20.68 16.09 5.37
CA GLN A 408 21.65 16.13 4.26
C GLN A 408 22.91 16.94 4.61
N LEU A 409 22.76 18.11 5.24
CA LEU A 409 23.86 18.95 5.74
C LEU A 409 24.76 18.19 6.73
N LEU A 410 24.16 17.52 7.71
CA LEU A 410 24.88 16.73 8.72
C LEU A 410 25.46 15.43 8.15
N ASN A 411 24.82 14.84 7.14
CA ASN A 411 25.34 13.68 6.43
C ASN A 411 26.61 14.06 5.64
N TYR A 412 26.58 15.19 4.94
CA TYR A 412 27.78 15.73 4.30
C TYR A 412 28.90 15.92 5.33
N SER A 413 28.68 16.75 6.35
CA SER A 413 29.66 17.09 7.39
C SER A 413 30.28 15.87 8.08
N THR A 414 29.47 14.86 8.43
CA THR A 414 29.99 13.64 9.07
C THR A 414 30.71 12.71 8.08
N SER A 415 30.32 12.70 6.80
CA SER A 415 30.95 11.87 5.76
C SER A 415 32.28 12.43 5.25
N SER A 416 32.42 13.75 5.14
CA SER A 416 33.61 14.40 4.59
C SER A 416 34.73 14.61 5.63
N ALA A 417 34.38 14.65 6.92
CA ALA A 417 35.36 14.70 8.01
C ALA A 417 36.39 13.56 7.90
N SER A 418 37.67 13.95 7.81
CA SER A 418 38.83 13.08 7.58
C SER A 418 39.35 12.43 8.87
N LEU A 419 38.50 11.66 9.54
CA LEU A 419 38.79 10.99 10.83
C LEU A 419 39.98 9.98 10.82
N ASN A 420 40.68 9.82 9.70
CA ASN A 420 41.87 8.97 9.53
C ASN A 420 43.21 9.72 9.78
N GLY A 421 43.21 10.70 10.68
CA GLY A 421 44.40 11.17 11.44
C GLY A 421 45.52 11.92 10.72
N PHE A 422 45.59 11.94 9.38
CA PHE A 422 46.78 12.45 8.66
C PHE A 422 46.53 13.38 7.46
N ASN A 423 45.28 13.77 7.15
CA ASN A 423 44.99 14.84 6.18
C ASN A 423 44.13 15.94 6.84
N ILE A 424 44.68 17.16 6.91
CA ILE A 424 44.17 18.29 7.72
C ILE A 424 43.11 19.11 6.95
N ASP A 425 42.70 18.67 5.75
CA ASP A 425 41.66 19.32 4.93
C ASP A 425 40.25 19.30 5.57
N GLY A 426 40.07 18.53 6.65
CA GLY A 426 38.77 18.15 7.22
C GLY A 426 37.97 19.24 7.95
N GLY A 427 38.12 20.52 7.60
CA GLY A 427 37.47 21.66 8.25
C GLY A 427 35.93 21.71 8.20
N GLU A 428 35.28 20.67 7.67
CA GLU A 428 33.85 20.60 7.39
C GLU A 428 33.02 19.93 8.51
N PHE A 429 33.66 19.45 9.58
CA PHE A 429 32.95 18.92 10.74
C PHE A 429 32.25 20.04 11.51
N LEU A 430 30.95 19.87 11.77
CA LEU A 430 30.09 20.88 12.40
C LEU A 430 30.01 20.71 13.91
N GLN A 431 30.40 21.76 14.65
CA GLN A 431 30.02 22.00 16.03
C GLN A 431 28.52 22.35 16.08
N THR A 432 27.80 21.92 17.12
CA THR A 432 26.32 22.02 17.15
C THR A 432 25.74 22.46 18.49
N SER A 433 24.60 23.13 18.44
CA SER A 433 23.72 23.43 19.59
C SER A 433 22.26 23.14 19.24
N GLY A 434 21.44 22.86 20.26
CA GLY A 434 20.03 22.50 20.10
C GLY A 434 19.77 21.10 19.54
N MET A 435 20.81 20.35 19.19
CA MET A 435 20.71 19.00 18.63
C MET A 435 21.76 18.05 19.22
N ARG A 436 21.57 16.76 18.96
CA ARG A 436 22.54 15.68 19.15
C ARG A 436 22.66 14.89 17.85
N VAL A 437 23.89 14.61 17.44
CA VAL A 437 24.23 13.88 16.23
C VAL A 437 25.03 12.65 16.63
N THR A 438 24.48 11.46 16.42
CA THR A 438 25.19 10.19 16.63
C THR A 438 25.64 9.65 15.28
N TYR A 439 26.93 9.33 15.15
CA TYR A 439 27.56 8.89 13.91
C TYR A 439 28.53 7.74 14.15
N ASN A 440 28.78 6.92 13.13
CA ASN A 440 29.79 5.86 13.15
C ASN A 440 30.90 6.20 12.14
N PRO A 441 32.12 6.55 12.57
CA PRO A 441 33.20 6.97 11.68
C PRO A 441 33.75 5.82 10.82
N GLN A 442 33.44 4.56 11.13
CA GLN A 442 33.93 3.38 10.41
C GLN A 442 33.08 3.03 9.17
N LEU A 443 31.94 3.71 8.96
CA LEU A 443 31.06 3.47 7.81
C LEU A 443 31.50 4.28 6.57
N SER A 444 31.26 3.70 5.40
CA SER A 444 31.43 4.33 4.09
C SER A 444 30.10 4.88 3.56
N GLY A 445 30.13 6.06 2.94
CA GLY A 445 28.92 6.78 2.56
C GLY A 445 28.29 7.49 3.77
N SER A 446 27.00 7.26 4.02
CA SER A 446 26.33 7.81 5.20
C SER A 446 26.93 7.23 6.49
N ARG A 447 27.31 8.12 7.40
CA ARG A 447 27.82 7.77 8.74
C ARG A 447 26.84 8.08 9.86
N LEU A 448 25.74 8.80 9.58
CA LEU A 448 24.74 9.15 10.57
C LEU A 448 24.00 7.91 11.06
N ILE A 449 23.79 7.83 12.37
CA ILE A 449 23.03 6.78 13.06
C ILE A 449 21.72 7.34 13.64
N ALA A 450 21.78 8.52 14.23
CA ALA A 450 20.61 9.24 14.76
C ALA A 450 20.88 10.75 14.81
N ILE A 451 19.83 11.55 14.61
CA ILE A 451 19.82 12.97 14.97
C ILE A 451 18.64 13.19 15.91
N GLU A 452 18.87 13.88 17.02
CA GLU A 452 17.85 14.31 17.98
C GLU A 452 17.85 15.83 18.08
N VAL A 453 16.70 16.49 18.10
CA VAL A 453 16.56 17.95 18.27
C VAL A 453 15.88 18.25 19.61
N TRP A 454 16.29 19.32 20.28
CA TRP A 454 15.70 19.76 21.55
C TRP A 454 14.35 20.43 21.35
N ASP A 455 13.26 19.77 21.77
CA ASP A 455 11.95 20.38 21.82
C ASP A 455 11.78 21.18 23.12
N GLN A 456 11.55 22.49 22.98
CA GLN A 456 11.40 23.40 24.13
C GLN A 456 10.10 23.16 24.92
N ASN A 457 9.05 22.64 24.27
CA ASN A 457 7.73 22.43 24.88
C ASN A 457 7.73 21.15 25.73
N VAL A 458 8.44 20.12 25.27
CA VAL A 458 8.55 18.81 25.95
C VAL A 458 9.80 18.70 26.85
N ALA A 459 10.68 19.71 26.78
CA ALA A 459 11.94 19.83 27.55
C ALA A 459 12.83 18.57 27.44
N ARG A 460 12.92 18.01 26.23
CA ARG A 460 13.75 16.84 25.92
C ARG A 460 14.26 16.86 24.48
N TYR A 461 15.26 16.02 24.21
CA TYR A 461 15.66 15.68 22.86
C TYR A 461 14.65 14.68 22.26
N GLU A 462 14.15 14.94 21.06
CA GLU A 462 13.29 14.05 20.29
C GLU A 462 13.92 13.73 18.92
N PRO A 463 13.65 12.57 18.30
CA PRO A 463 14.21 12.24 16.99
C PRO A 463 13.86 13.26 15.90
N LEU A 464 14.79 13.52 14.98
CA LEU A 464 14.61 14.47 13.89
C LEU A 464 13.39 14.12 13.01
N GLU A 465 12.39 14.99 13.01
CA GLU A 465 11.18 14.83 12.21
C GLU A 465 11.43 15.30 10.76
N ARG A 466 11.36 14.36 9.80
CA ARG A 466 11.66 14.57 8.38
C ARG A 466 11.09 15.87 7.78
N LEU A 467 9.79 16.10 7.96
CA LEU A 467 9.05 17.21 7.34
C LEU A 467 8.78 18.38 8.30
N ARG A 468 9.33 18.33 9.52
CA ARG A 468 9.25 19.45 10.44
C ARG A 468 10.22 20.54 9.99
N MET A 469 9.76 21.78 10.08
CA MET A 469 10.57 22.95 9.80
C MET A 469 11.33 23.32 11.08
N TYR A 470 12.64 23.49 10.96
CA TYR A 470 13.52 23.91 12.04
C TYR A 470 14.18 25.23 11.66
N ARG A 471 14.06 26.23 12.53
CA ARG A 471 14.81 27.48 12.39
C ARG A 471 16.26 27.20 12.75
N PHE A 472 17.17 27.50 11.83
CA PHE A 472 18.60 27.27 12.01
C PHE A 472 19.36 28.59 12.19
N ALA A 473 20.48 28.50 12.91
CA ALA A 473 21.49 29.54 12.94
C ALA A 473 22.88 28.98 12.61
N THR A 474 23.63 29.71 11.80
CA THR A 474 25.01 29.41 11.42
C THR A 474 25.75 30.72 11.17
N ASP A 475 26.88 30.70 10.49
CA ASP A 475 27.63 31.91 10.16
C ASP A 475 27.67 32.22 8.66
N SER A 476 27.94 33.49 8.36
CA SER A 476 28.10 34.03 7.00
C SER A 476 29.08 33.27 6.10
N ASN A 477 30.08 32.58 6.66
CA ASN A 477 31.06 31.82 5.88
C ASN A 477 30.49 30.47 5.41
N LEU A 478 29.82 29.72 6.29
CA LEU A 478 29.08 28.50 5.88
C LEU A 478 27.92 28.86 4.96
N CYS A 479 27.20 29.92 5.29
CA CYS A 479 26.00 30.38 4.61
C CYS A 479 26.24 30.83 3.17
N GLN A 480 27.38 31.51 2.88
CA GLN A 480 27.63 32.11 1.56
C GLN A 480 28.90 31.61 0.83
N LYS A 481 29.94 31.14 1.54
CA LYS A 481 31.29 30.97 0.95
C LYS A 481 31.78 29.53 0.90
N LYS A 482 31.49 28.73 1.92
CA LYS A 482 32.14 27.43 2.14
C LYS A 482 31.45 26.29 1.38
N ASN A 483 31.67 26.23 0.07
CA ASN A 483 31.20 25.13 -0.79
C ASN A 483 31.48 23.75 -0.16
N PRO A 484 30.50 22.84 0.00
CA PRO A 484 29.12 22.88 -0.51
C PRO A 484 28.05 23.33 0.49
N PHE A 485 28.39 23.88 1.67
CA PHE A 485 27.38 24.33 2.64
C PHE A 485 26.37 25.35 2.07
N PRO A 486 26.73 26.33 1.20
CA PRO A 486 25.77 27.18 0.51
C PRO A 486 24.73 26.44 -0.35
N ASN A 487 24.99 25.20 -0.79
CA ASN A 487 24.00 24.41 -1.53
C ASN A 487 22.90 23.83 -0.62
N PHE A 488 23.16 23.73 0.69
CA PHE A 488 22.19 23.30 1.72
C PHE A 488 21.57 24.49 2.49
N LEU A 489 22.01 25.72 2.20
CA LEU A 489 21.67 26.94 2.95
C LEU A 489 21.15 28.09 2.07
N GLY A 490 21.44 28.06 0.77
CA GLY A 490 21.05 29.04 -0.26
C GLY A 490 19.84 28.59 -1.11
N PRO A 491 19.54 29.28 -2.23
CA PRO A 491 18.21 29.29 -2.86
C PRO A 491 17.71 27.96 -3.45
N ASN A 492 18.53 26.92 -3.52
CA ASN A 492 18.19 25.61 -4.10
C ASN A 492 17.47 24.67 -3.11
N PHE A 493 16.67 25.22 -2.20
CA PHE A 493 15.84 24.42 -1.30
C PHE A 493 14.79 23.61 -2.06
N ALA A 494 14.54 22.39 -1.56
CA ALA A 494 13.76 21.39 -2.28
C ALA A 494 12.43 21.04 -1.59
N VAL A 495 12.18 21.59 -0.40
CA VAL A 495 10.94 21.36 0.37
C VAL A 495 10.20 22.69 0.56
N GLU A 496 8.91 22.69 0.24
CA GLU A 496 8.01 23.82 0.41
C GLU A 496 8.01 24.32 1.88
N GLY A 497 8.27 25.62 2.06
CA GLY A 497 8.33 26.28 3.36
C GLY A 497 9.75 26.50 3.88
N GLU A 498 10.78 25.97 3.22
CA GLU A 498 12.18 26.32 3.51
C GLU A 498 12.47 27.78 3.16
N ILE A 499 13.31 28.43 3.97
CA ILE A 499 13.68 29.85 3.89
C ILE A 499 15.20 29.96 3.95
N GLN A 500 15.79 30.61 2.95
CA GLN A 500 17.24 30.70 2.82
C GLN A 500 17.92 31.43 3.96
N GLY A 501 19.20 31.10 4.15
CA GLY A 501 20.08 31.75 5.12
C GLY A 501 20.22 33.25 4.82
N ALA A 502 19.55 34.08 5.62
CA ALA A 502 19.77 35.52 5.64
C ALA A 502 20.96 35.82 6.58
N VAL A 503 22.01 36.42 6.02
CA VAL A 503 23.16 36.90 6.79
C VAL A 503 22.81 38.21 7.49
N GLY A 504 23.08 38.26 8.80
CA GLY A 504 22.98 39.44 9.63
C GLY A 504 24.32 40.17 9.80
N ASP A 505 24.40 40.94 10.88
CA ASP A 505 25.41 41.98 11.07
C ASP A 505 26.04 42.01 12.46
N GLU A 506 25.73 41.03 13.32
CA GLU A 506 26.37 40.87 14.62
C GLU A 506 27.45 39.78 14.57
N SER A 507 28.66 40.13 15.00
CA SER A 507 29.78 39.19 14.95
C SER A 507 29.63 38.09 15.99
N GLN A 508 30.10 36.88 15.68
CA GLN A 508 30.17 35.77 16.62
C GLN A 508 30.77 36.19 17.97
N GLN A 509 31.80 37.04 17.95
CA GLN A 509 32.50 37.54 19.13
C GLN A 509 31.60 38.46 19.98
N ASN A 510 30.81 39.35 19.37
CA ASN A 510 29.85 40.18 20.10
C ASN A 510 28.70 39.33 20.65
N ILE A 511 28.20 38.36 19.86
CA ILE A 511 27.17 37.40 20.27
C ILE A 511 27.60 36.57 21.49
N VAL A 512 28.83 36.04 21.49
CA VAL A 512 29.40 35.30 22.64
C VAL A 512 29.67 36.24 23.82
N GLY A 513 30.15 37.46 23.57
CA GLY A 513 30.32 38.46 24.63
C GLY A 513 29.02 38.84 25.32
N GLN A 514 27.96 39.04 24.54
CA GLN A 514 26.60 39.24 25.05
C GLN A 514 26.09 38.01 25.79
N TYR A 515 26.33 36.79 25.28
CA TYR A 515 25.91 35.55 25.96
C TYR A 515 26.58 35.39 27.33
N LEU A 516 27.88 35.67 27.46
CA LEU A 516 28.62 35.60 28.72
C LEU A 516 28.21 36.68 29.74
N ALA A 517 27.73 37.84 29.30
CA ALA A 517 27.43 39.00 30.15
C ALA A 517 26.12 38.90 30.96
N GLN A 518 25.29 37.89 30.70
CA GLN A 518 23.96 37.66 31.29
C GLN A 518 23.89 36.33 32.08
N LEU A 519 25.00 35.60 32.19
CA LEU A 519 25.08 34.42 33.04
C LEU A 519 25.38 34.84 34.48
N ASP A 520 24.47 34.52 35.41
CA ASP A 520 24.65 34.71 36.86
C ASP A 520 25.80 33.86 37.45
N LEU A 521 26.27 32.86 36.68
CA LEU A 521 27.33 31.91 37.05
C LEU A 521 28.36 31.81 35.91
N PRO A 522 29.63 31.44 36.19
CA PRO A 522 30.62 31.22 35.15
C PRO A 522 30.17 30.15 34.14
N TYR A 523 30.41 30.38 32.85
CA TYR A 523 30.13 29.39 31.80
C TYR A 523 30.94 28.11 32.02
N GLU A 524 30.28 26.96 32.04
CA GLU A 524 30.90 25.64 32.25
C GLU A 524 31.42 25.06 30.93
N ALA A 525 32.70 25.32 30.63
CA ALA A 525 33.41 24.78 29.48
C ALA A 525 33.50 23.24 29.56
N SER A 526 32.57 22.55 28.90
CA SER A 526 32.37 21.10 29.01
C SER A 526 31.86 20.49 27.70
N LEU A 527 31.97 19.16 27.60
CA LEU A 527 31.46 18.36 26.49
C LEU A 527 30.10 17.76 26.86
N PHE A 528 29.04 18.23 26.21
CA PHE A 528 27.65 17.83 26.49
C PHE A 528 27.23 16.54 25.77
N ASN A 529 28.15 15.89 25.05
CA ASN A 529 27.89 14.72 24.21
C ASN A 529 26.78 15.03 23.19
N ARG A 530 26.98 16.11 22.45
CA ARG A 530 26.22 16.50 21.25
C ARG A 530 26.68 15.72 20.04
N LEU A 531 27.99 15.52 19.86
CA LEU A 531 28.54 14.78 18.72
C LEU A 531 29.07 13.42 19.19
N ARG A 532 28.27 12.37 18.97
CA ARG A 532 28.48 11.03 19.56
C ARG A 532 29.03 10.04 18.54
N ASN A 533 30.27 9.63 18.73
CA ASN A 533 30.83 8.46 18.05
C ASN A 533 30.21 7.16 18.61
N ASN A 534 29.56 6.37 17.76
CA ASN A 534 29.03 5.05 18.11
C ASN A 534 29.40 3.98 17.06
N VAL A 535 30.59 3.40 17.22
CA VAL A 535 31.09 2.30 16.36
C VAL A 535 30.24 1.01 16.41
N SER A 536 29.38 0.83 17.43
CA SER A 536 28.59 -0.39 17.59
C SER A 536 27.33 -0.45 16.73
N SER A 537 26.84 0.70 16.21
CA SER A 537 25.69 0.73 15.32
C SER A 537 26.12 0.70 13.87
N LEU A 538 25.64 -0.31 13.13
CA LEU A 538 25.82 -0.44 11.68
C LEU A 538 24.60 0.03 10.88
N LYS A 539 23.46 0.31 11.54
CA LYS A 539 22.27 0.84 10.87
C LYS A 539 22.39 2.35 10.75
N THR A 540 22.47 2.85 9.52
CA THR A 540 22.47 4.27 9.22
C THR A 540 21.06 4.87 9.29
N LEU A 541 21.01 6.18 9.55
CA LEU A 541 19.85 7.02 9.32
C LEU A 541 19.81 7.38 7.82
N ASN A 542 18.62 7.28 7.22
CA ASN A 542 18.30 7.92 5.95
C ASN A 542 16.92 8.56 6.07
N LEU A 543 16.82 9.87 5.84
CA LEU A 543 15.56 10.62 5.83
C LEU A 543 15.14 11.04 4.41
N VAL A 544 15.84 10.63 3.36
CA VAL A 544 15.45 10.86 1.96
C VAL A 544 14.59 9.69 1.47
N GLN A 545 13.55 9.98 0.68
CA GLN A 545 12.84 9.00 -0.19
C GLN A 545 13.05 9.46 -1.64
N VAL A 546 12.93 8.53 -2.59
CA VAL A 546 12.71 8.87 -4.00
C VAL A 546 11.27 8.54 -4.42
N ALA A 547 10.78 9.17 -5.48
CA ALA A 547 9.42 8.96 -6.00
C ALA A 547 9.11 7.49 -6.36
N GLU A 548 10.15 6.74 -6.75
CA GLU A 548 10.08 5.32 -7.14
C GLU A 548 9.93 4.38 -5.93
N GLU A 549 10.18 4.86 -4.71
CA GLU A 549 10.08 4.11 -3.45
C GLU A 549 8.76 4.39 -2.68
N CYS A 550 7.83 5.16 -3.25
CA CYS A 550 6.57 5.45 -2.55
C CYS A 550 5.72 4.19 -2.32
N PRO A 551 5.24 3.95 -1.08
CA PRO A 551 4.42 2.79 -0.78
C PRO A 551 3.06 2.86 -1.45
N THR A 552 2.46 1.70 -1.73
CA THR A 552 1.16 1.58 -2.39
C THR A 552 0.06 2.29 -1.59
N GLY A 553 -0.76 3.09 -2.28
CA GLY A 553 -1.77 3.95 -1.66
C GLY A 553 -1.27 5.36 -1.29
N THR A 554 -0.03 5.72 -1.67
CA THR A 554 0.50 7.09 -1.57
C THR A 554 0.85 7.67 -2.93
N TYR A 555 0.96 9.00 -3.02
CA TYR A 555 1.45 9.73 -4.20
C TYR A 555 2.61 10.65 -3.83
N TRP A 556 3.51 10.88 -4.78
CA TRP A 556 4.67 11.75 -4.61
C TRP A 556 4.28 13.23 -4.83
N ILE A 557 4.68 14.10 -3.90
CA ILE A 557 4.71 15.56 -4.12
C ILE A 557 6.16 15.99 -4.31
N THR A 558 6.48 16.49 -5.51
CA THR A 558 7.83 16.93 -5.90
C THR A 558 8.31 18.08 -5.05
N GLU A 559 7.43 19.05 -4.80
CA GLU A 559 7.62 20.28 -4.03
C GLU A 559 7.87 20.02 -2.53
N ARG A 560 7.67 18.79 -2.05
CA ARG A 560 7.90 18.38 -0.65
C ARG A 560 8.83 17.17 -0.53
N GLN A 561 9.36 16.69 -1.65
CA GLN A 561 10.14 15.46 -1.79
C GLN A 561 9.65 14.30 -0.91
N THR A 562 8.34 14.01 -0.92
CA THR A 562 7.77 13.01 -0.01
C THR A 562 6.48 12.42 -0.53
N CYS A 563 6.18 11.20 -0.09
CA CYS A 563 4.93 10.51 -0.38
C CYS A 563 3.83 10.94 0.62
N PHE A 564 2.61 11.18 0.13
CA PHE A 564 1.41 11.49 0.94
C PHE A 564 0.31 10.46 0.67
N ASP A 565 -0.52 10.16 1.67
CA ASP A 565 -1.65 9.24 1.54
C ASP A 565 -2.65 9.70 0.47
N CYS A 566 -3.05 8.79 -0.43
CA CYS A 566 -4.07 9.08 -1.44
C CYS A 566 -5.43 9.36 -0.79
N PRO A 567 -6.19 10.34 -1.29
CA PRO A 567 -7.47 10.73 -0.68
C PRO A 567 -8.53 9.63 -0.81
N ASP A 568 -9.34 9.47 0.25
CA ASP A 568 -10.33 8.40 0.35
C ASP A 568 -11.39 8.45 -0.76
N SER A 569 -11.38 7.40 -1.59
CA SER A 569 -12.24 7.21 -2.75
C SER A 569 -13.46 6.32 -2.49
N THR A 570 -13.63 5.77 -1.27
CA THR A 570 -14.79 4.91 -0.90
C THR A 570 -16.15 5.61 -1.04
N ARG A 571 -16.14 6.95 -1.11
CA ARG A 571 -17.31 7.80 -1.37
C ARG A 571 -17.75 7.84 -2.84
N VAL A 572 -17.12 7.06 -3.72
CA VAL A 572 -17.53 6.85 -5.11
C VAL A 572 -18.14 5.44 -5.22
N ALA A 573 -19.47 5.35 -5.27
CA ALA A 573 -20.18 4.08 -5.10
C ALA A 573 -21.43 3.96 -5.98
N PHE A 574 -21.78 2.71 -6.31
CA PHE A 574 -23.04 2.39 -6.97
C PHE A 574 -24.22 2.47 -5.99
N SER A 575 -25.36 2.99 -6.47
CA SER A 575 -26.61 3.12 -5.73
C SER A 575 -27.23 1.77 -5.35
N GLU A 576 -27.01 0.75 -6.19
CA GLU A 576 -27.46 -0.62 -6.00
C GLU A 576 -26.23 -1.53 -6.14
N LYS A 577 -25.97 -2.35 -5.12
CA LYS A 577 -24.77 -3.19 -5.02
C LYS A 577 -24.97 -4.64 -5.44
N GLU A 578 -26.22 -5.10 -5.55
CA GLU A 578 -26.55 -6.47 -5.93
C GLU A 578 -27.81 -6.50 -6.81
N PHE A 579 -27.75 -7.22 -7.93
CA PHE A 579 -28.89 -7.51 -8.80
C PHE A 579 -29.14 -9.01 -8.86
N GLN A 580 -30.34 -9.47 -8.47
CA GLN A 580 -30.69 -10.90 -8.45
C GLN A 580 -31.66 -11.27 -9.58
N TYR A 581 -31.31 -12.30 -10.36
CA TYR A 581 -32.13 -12.85 -11.45
C TYR A 581 -32.30 -14.37 -11.33
N GLN A 582 -33.51 -14.86 -11.63
CA GLN A 582 -33.80 -16.29 -11.71
C GLN A 582 -34.28 -16.63 -13.12
N ILE A 583 -33.58 -17.52 -13.82
CA ILE A 583 -33.78 -17.77 -15.26
C ILE A 583 -33.96 -19.27 -15.51
N PRO A 584 -35.05 -19.71 -16.17
CA PRO A 584 -35.18 -21.09 -16.65
C PRO A 584 -34.12 -21.41 -17.71
N HIS A 585 -33.55 -22.62 -17.69
CA HIS A 585 -32.51 -23.06 -18.63
C HIS A 585 -32.89 -22.93 -20.13
N SER A 586 -34.19 -22.88 -20.45
CA SER A 586 -34.73 -22.72 -21.79
C SER A 586 -34.94 -21.26 -22.26
N MET A 587 -34.72 -20.26 -21.39
CA MET A 587 -35.05 -18.85 -21.69
C MET A 587 -33.83 -18.04 -22.16
N ASN A 588 -33.85 -17.62 -23.43
CA ASN A 588 -32.79 -16.87 -24.12
C ASN A 588 -33.07 -15.35 -24.25
N VAL A 589 -33.95 -14.79 -23.41
CA VAL A 589 -34.32 -13.37 -23.47
C VAL A 589 -33.25 -12.54 -22.74
N PRO A 590 -32.71 -11.45 -23.34
CA PRO A 590 -31.81 -10.55 -22.64
C PRO A 590 -32.59 -9.73 -21.60
N LEU A 591 -32.03 -9.58 -20.41
CA LEU A 591 -32.58 -8.73 -19.35
C LEU A 591 -31.90 -7.37 -19.41
N GLU A 592 -32.67 -6.30 -19.59
CA GLU A 592 -32.21 -4.90 -19.54
C GLU A 592 -32.32 -4.35 -18.11
N SER A 593 -31.33 -3.56 -17.68
CA SER A 593 -31.24 -3.00 -16.33
C SER A 593 -30.41 -1.72 -16.31
N ARG A 594 -30.51 -0.96 -15.21
CA ARG A 594 -29.88 0.35 -15.04
C ARG A 594 -29.27 0.44 -13.64
N VAL A 595 -28.07 0.99 -13.54
CA VAL A 595 -27.41 1.32 -12.26
C VAL A 595 -26.91 2.77 -12.30
N LEU A 596 -26.78 3.39 -11.13
CA LEU A 596 -26.24 4.75 -10.96
C LEU A 596 -24.96 4.69 -10.13
N LEU A 597 -23.87 5.25 -10.64
CA LEU A 597 -22.63 5.52 -9.92
C LEU A 597 -22.65 6.98 -9.44
N LEU A 598 -22.46 7.23 -8.15
CA LEU A 598 -22.40 8.58 -7.58
C LEU A 598 -20.96 8.91 -7.15
N ASN A 599 -20.55 10.17 -7.33
CA ASN A 599 -19.37 10.72 -6.69
C ASN A 599 -19.77 11.62 -5.51
N GLU A 600 -19.70 11.11 -4.28
CA GLU A 600 -19.85 11.94 -3.07
C GLU A 600 -18.51 12.45 -2.50
N ALA A 601 -17.37 12.13 -3.13
CA ALA A 601 -16.09 12.67 -2.72
C ALA A 601 -16.04 14.18 -3.02
N PRO A 602 -15.36 15.00 -2.18
CA PRO A 602 -15.29 16.45 -2.34
C PRO A 602 -14.39 16.91 -3.52
N PHE A 603 -13.94 15.98 -4.37
CA PHE A 603 -13.04 16.19 -5.48
C PHE A 603 -13.55 15.49 -6.76
N ALA A 604 -12.98 15.85 -7.90
CA ALA A 604 -13.29 15.17 -9.16
C ALA A 604 -12.60 13.80 -9.25
N VAL A 605 -13.26 12.84 -9.89
CA VAL A 605 -12.71 11.50 -10.17
C VAL A 605 -12.93 11.12 -11.63
N SER A 606 -12.07 10.27 -12.16
CA SER A 606 -12.23 9.68 -13.50
C SER A 606 -12.56 8.19 -13.36
N VAL A 607 -13.72 7.80 -13.87
CA VAL A 607 -14.28 6.44 -13.72
C VAL A 607 -14.38 5.74 -15.07
N GLY A 608 -14.06 4.45 -15.11
CA GLY A 608 -14.21 3.63 -16.31
C GLY A 608 -14.28 2.14 -15.96
N PRO A 609 -14.87 1.30 -16.82
CA PRO A 609 -14.97 -0.13 -16.56
C PRO A 609 -13.57 -0.76 -16.50
N SER A 610 -13.35 -1.58 -15.47
CA SER A 610 -12.11 -2.34 -15.25
C SER A 610 -12.34 -3.82 -15.52
N SER A 611 -13.33 -4.43 -14.86
CA SER A 611 -13.76 -5.81 -15.13
C SER A 611 -15.27 -5.90 -15.43
N ILE A 612 -15.62 -6.77 -16.39
CA ILE A 612 -16.99 -7.03 -16.83
C ILE A 612 -17.12 -8.54 -17.12
N PRO A 613 -18.11 -9.26 -16.55
CA PRO A 613 -18.37 -10.65 -16.91
C PRO A 613 -18.79 -10.77 -18.38
N SER A 614 -18.33 -11.80 -19.09
CA SER A 614 -18.54 -12.00 -20.54
C SER A 614 -20.00 -12.14 -20.98
N TRP A 615 -20.92 -12.34 -20.04
CA TRP A 615 -22.37 -12.42 -20.23
C TRP A 615 -23.13 -11.11 -19.90
N VAL A 616 -22.40 -10.05 -19.54
CA VAL A 616 -22.91 -8.68 -19.35
C VAL A 616 -22.44 -7.80 -20.51
N SER A 617 -23.31 -6.93 -21.02
CA SER A 617 -22.92 -5.89 -21.99
C SER A 617 -23.59 -4.55 -21.70
N PHE A 618 -22.79 -3.48 -21.54
CA PHE A 618 -23.31 -2.12 -21.46
C PHE A 618 -23.94 -1.69 -22.78
N THR A 619 -24.98 -0.86 -22.71
CA THR A 619 -25.72 -0.38 -23.88
C THR A 619 -25.69 1.14 -24.00
N ARG A 620 -25.77 1.88 -22.89
CA ARG A 620 -25.74 3.36 -22.86
C ARG A 620 -25.15 3.89 -21.55
N PHE A 621 -24.58 5.09 -21.62
CA PHE A 621 -24.05 5.83 -20.49
C PHE A 621 -24.66 7.24 -20.48
N TYR A 622 -25.03 7.76 -19.32
CA TYR A 622 -25.52 9.13 -19.17
C TYR A 622 -24.82 9.84 -18.02
N LEU A 623 -24.18 10.98 -18.31
CA LEU A 623 -23.63 11.88 -17.30
C LEU A 623 -24.76 12.68 -16.65
N ASN A 624 -24.73 12.81 -15.32
CA ASN A 624 -25.75 13.45 -14.49
C ASN A 624 -27.19 13.04 -14.87
N SER A 625 -27.37 11.76 -15.17
CA SER A 625 -28.63 11.12 -15.59
C SER A 625 -29.36 11.75 -16.80
N THR A 626 -28.69 12.63 -17.56
CA THR A 626 -29.34 13.52 -18.54
C THR A 626 -28.58 13.67 -19.85
N ILE A 627 -27.25 13.69 -19.81
CA ILE A 627 -26.41 13.88 -21.00
C ILE A 627 -25.94 12.50 -21.49
N PRO A 628 -26.42 11.98 -22.64
CA PRO A 628 -25.89 10.74 -23.18
C PRO A 628 -24.42 10.92 -23.59
N ILE A 629 -23.57 9.97 -23.23
CA ILE A 629 -22.16 9.93 -23.62
C ILE A 629 -21.86 8.60 -24.32
N ASP A 630 -20.88 8.61 -25.23
CA ASP A 630 -20.37 7.38 -25.84
C ASP A 630 -19.84 6.43 -24.74
N PRO A 631 -20.00 5.10 -24.92
CA PRO A 631 -19.46 4.14 -23.96
C PRO A 631 -17.94 4.31 -23.81
N PRO A 632 -17.38 4.29 -22.58
CA PRO A 632 -15.94 4.45 -22.37
C PRO A 632 -15.15 3.28 -22.99
N SER A 633 -14.70 3.48 -24.24
CA SER A 633 -13.88 2.52 -24.97
C SER A 633 -12.53 2.31 -24.29
N ASN A 634 -12.08 1.06 -24.14
CA ASN A 634 -10.83 0.62 -23.50
C ASN A 634 -9.78 1.74 -23.29
N GLY A 635 -9.63 2.20 -22.04
CA GLY A 635 -8.67 3.24 -21.65
C GLY A 635 -9.25 4.66 -21.50
N LYS A 636 -10.41 4.97 -22.10
CA LYS A 636 -11.12 6.23 -21.81
C LYS A 636 -11.90 6.13 -20.50
N ARG A 637 -11.86 7.19 -19.70
CA ARG A 637 -12.59 7.33 -18.42
C ARG A 637 -13.51 8.56 -18.48
N ALA A 638 -14.69 8.48 -17.88
CA ALA A 638 -15.60 9.62 -17.73
C ALA A 638 -15.24 10.41 -16.46
N VAL A 639 -15.17 11.74 -16.55
CA VAL A 639 -14.85 12.59 -15.38
C VAL A 639 -16.14 12.98 -14.65
N LEU A 640 -16.23 12.61 -13.38
CA LEU A 640 -17.29 13.00 -12.45
C LEU A 640 -16.78 14.08 -11.51
N GLN A 641 -17.43 15.25 -11.54
CA GLN A 641 -17.25 16.29 -10.53
C GLN A 641 -17.82 15.84 -9.18
N SER A 642 -17.45 16.52 -8.08
CA SER A 642 -18.06 16.31 -6.76
C SER A 642 -19.58 16.50 -6.84
N GLY A 643 -20.36 15.52 -6.36
CA GLY A 643 -21.83 15.50 -6.47
C GLY A 643 -22.38 15.08 -7.84
N GLY A 644 -21.51 14.75 -8.81
CA GLY A 644 -21.91 14.25 -10.12
C GLY A 644 -22.28 12.76 -10.12
N SER A 645 -22.96 12.31 -11.16
CA SER A 645 -23.36 10.90 -11.32
C SER A 645 -23.17 10.37 -12.74
N LEU A 646 -23.00 9.05 -12.85
CA LEU A 646 -22.95 8.30 -14.12
C LEU A 646 -24.01 7.20 -14.09
N THR A 647 -25.05 7.35 -14.91
CA THR A 647 -26.06 6.29 -15.13
C THR A 647 -25.57 5.34 -16.22
N ILE A 648 -25.73 4.04 -16.00
CA ILE A 648 -25.25 2.99 -16.90
C ILE A 648 -26.40 2.02 -17.18
N ASP A 649 -26.80 1.91 -18.45
CA ASP A 649 -27.74 0.91 -18.92
C ASP A 649 -26.95 -0.35 -19.35
N PHE A 650 -27.34 -1.52 -18.83
CA PHE A 650 -26.67 -2.80 -19.09
C PHE A 650 -27.65 -3.91 -19.45
N THR A 651 -27.13 -4.94 -20.12
CA THR A 651 -27.87 -6.13 -20.56
C THR A 651 -27.20 -7.40 -20.06
N VAL A 652 -28.00 -8.32 -19.54
CA VAL A 652 -27.57 -9.64 -19.07
C VAL A 652 -28.04 -10.71 -20.05
N ARG A 653 -27.16 -11.64 -20.43
CA ARG A 653 -27.43 -12.71 -21.41
C ARG A 653 -27.22 -14.09 -20.78
N SER A 654 -28.26 -14.91 -20.69
CA SER A 654 -28.20 -16.27 -20.15
C SER A 654 -27.38 -17.27 -21.01
N ARG A 655 -27.09 -16.91 -22.26
CA ARG A 655 -26.53 -17.81 -23.28
C ARG A 655 -25.06 -18.18 -23.00
N GLY A 656 -24.85 -19.33 -22.35
CA GLY A 656 -23.54 -19.89 -22.04
C GLY A 656 -23.32 -20.20 -20.55
N LEU A 657 -24.27 -19.83 -19.69
CA LEU A 657 -24.24 -20.19 -18.27
C LEU A 657 -24.64 -21.66 -18.06
N SER A 658 -23.88 -22.36 -17.21
CA SER A 658 -24.23 -23.69 -16.73
C SER A 658 -25.37 -23.64 -15.70
N SER A 659 -26.02 -24.78 -15.47
CA SER A 659 -26.99 -24.94 -14.38
C SER A 659 -26.33 -24.75 -13.01
N GLY A 660 -26.88 -23.87 -12.18
CA GLY A 660 -26.30 -23.49 -10.89
C GLY A 660 -26.54 -22.02 -10.56
N THR A 661 -25.67 -21.44 -9.72
CA THR A 661 -25.65 -20.00 -9.44
C THR A 661 -24.39 -19.40 -10.06
N ALA A 662 -24.56 -18.49 -11.02
CA ALA A 662 -23.47 -17.68 -11.56
C ALA A 662 -23.44 -16.33 -10.82
N LEU A 663 -22.28 -16.00 -10.25
CA LEU A 663 -21.98 -14.67 -9.73
C LEU A 663 -21.08 -13.95 -10.75
N GLY A 664 -21.34 -12.67 -11.00
CA GLY A 664 -20.47 -11.82 -11.79
C GLY A 664 -20.43 -10.41 -11.23
N THR A 665 -19.32 -10.07 -10.60
CA THR A 665 -19.01 -8.69 -10.21
C THR A 665 -18.69 -7.87 -11.45
N VAL A 666 -19.25 -6.67 -11.54
CA VAL A 666 -18.85 -5.63 -12.48
C VAL A 666 -18.05 -4.60 -11.69
N SER A 667 -16.85 -4.24 -12.16
CA SER A 667 -15.99 -3.27 -11.49
C SER A 667 -15.62 -2.08 -12.37
N PHE A 668 -15.57 -0.91 -11.75
CA PHE A 668 -15.16 0.35 -12.35
C PHE A 668 -13.95 0.89 -11.59
N GLY A 669 -12.83 1.06 -12.29
CA GLY A 669 -11.66 1.73 -11.73
C GLY A 669 -11.98 3.20 -11.47
N VAL A 670 -11.84 3.63 -10.21
CA VAL A 670 -12.01 5.02 -9.77
C VAL A 670 -10.62 5.62 -9.63
N HIS A 671 -10.23 6.53 -10.51
CA HIS A 671 -8.90 7.14 -10.47
C HIS A 671 -9.04 8.62 -10.11
N VAL A 672 -8.26 9.12 -9.15
CA VAL A 672 -8.41 10.47 -8.60
C VAL A 672 -7.79 11.51 -9.55
N GLY A 673 -8.49 11.77 -10.66
CA GLY A 673 -8.07 12.66 -11.73
C GLY A 673 -8.07 14.12 -11.29
N GLY A 674 -6.89 14.65 -10.98
CA GLY A 674 -6.69 16.02 -10.50
C GLY A 674 -5.25 16.22 -10.02
N ALA A 675 -5.08 16.93 -8.90
CA ALA A 675 -3.79 17.22 -8.27
C ALA A 675 -3.11 16.01 -7.58
N TYR A 676 -3.53 14.79 -7.90
CA TYR A 676 -3.13 13.54 -7.22
C TYR A 676 -2.61 12.49 -8.21
N PRO A 677 -1.54 12.79 -8.98
CA PRO A 677 -1.02 11.88 -10.01
C PRO A 677 -0.54 10.56 -9.38
N GLY A 678 -0.98 9.44 -9.95
CA GLY A 678 -0.68 8.09 -9.44
C GLY A 678 -1.67 7.53 -8.41
N CYS A 679 -2.61 8.33 -7.90
CA CYS A 679 -3.67 7.83 -7.01
C CYS A 679 -4.77 7.06 -7.77
N ASP A 680 -4.54 5.76 -7.92
CA ASP A 680 -5.59 4.79 -8.22
C ASP A 680 -6.41 4.54 -6.94
N GLY A 681 -7.71 4.86 -7.01
CA GLY A 681 -8.67 4.63 -5.93
C GLY A 681 -9.27 3.23 -5.97
N GLN A 682 -10.10 2.92 -4.98
CA GLN A 682 -10.75 1.61 -4.91
C GLN A 682 -11.74 1.42 -6.07
N GLU A 683 -11.82 0.20 -6.61
CA GLU A 683 -12.81 -0.09 -7.66
C GLU A 683 -14.23 -0.02 -7.08
N ALA A 684 -15.08 0.80 -7.70
CA ALA A 684 -16.51 0.76 -7.42
C ALA A 684 -17.07 -0.53 -8.05
N THR A 685 -17.81 -1.32 -7.27
CA THR A 685 -18.35 -2.62 -7.70
C THR A 685 -19.85 -2.75 -7.49
N PHE A 686 -20.48 -3.58 -8.33
CA PHE A 686 -21.78 -4.16 -8.06
C PHE A 686 -21.83 -5.60 -8.57
N ASP A 687 -22.55 -6.46 -7.85
CA ASP A 687 -22.68 -7.88 -8.15
C ASP A 687 -23.96 -8.19 -8.92
N ILE A 688 -23.86 -9.12 -9.87
CA ILE A 688 -25.01 -9.71 -10.56
C ILE A 688 -25.06 -11.20 -10.23
N LEU A 689 -26.15 -11.63 -9.59
CA LEU A 689 -26.40 -13.00 -9.17
C LEU A 689 -27.48 -13.64 -10.05
N ILE A 690 -27.10 -14.65 -10.84
CA ILE A 690 -28.02 -15.38 -11.73
C ILE A 690 -28.19 -16.81 -11.25
N ARG A 691 -29.43 -17.19 -10.91
CA ARG A 691 -29.80 -18.59 -10.61
C ARG A 691 -30.39 -19.25 -11.85
N VAL A 692 -29.62 -20.15 -12.46
CA VAL A 692 -30.02 -20.96 -13.63
C VAL A 692 -30.48 -22.32 -13.15
N ALA A 693 -31.76 -22.65 -13.36
CA ALA A 693 -32.31 -23.93 -12.95
C ALA A 693 -31.65 -25.13 -13.69
N PRO A 694 -31.44 -26.29 -13.04
CA PRO A 694 -30.95 -27.50 -13.70
C PRO A 694 -32.02 -28.14 -14.61
N PRO A 695 -31.64 -29.11 -15.46
CA PRO A 695 -32.58 -29.92 -16.24
C PRO A 695 -33.55 -30.72 -15.35
N LEU A 696 -34.67 -31.12 -15.93
CA LEU A 696 -35.78 -31.78 -15.23
C LEU A 696 -35.50 -33.28 -14.99
N GLU A 697 -35.28 -33.66 -13.74
CA GLU A 697 -35.15 -35.06 -13.31
C GLU A 697 -36.52 -35.65 -12.94
N LEU A 698 -36.79 -36.86 -13.47
CA LEU A 698 -38.12 -37.49 -13.44
C LEU A 698 -38.20 -38.78 -12.62
N ASN A 699 -37.08 -39.29 -12.08
CA ASN A 699 -37.01 -40.47 -11.19
C ASN A 699 -37.91 -41.66 -11.62
N GLN A 700 -37.87 -42.00 -12.91
CA GLN A 700 -38.66 -43.08 -13.52
C GLN A 700 -38.02 -44.47 -13.24
N LEU A 701 -38.80 -45.55 -13.37
CA LEU A 701 -38.35 -46.90 -13.00
C LEU A 701 -37.30 -47.48 -13.97
N GLY A 702 -37.19 -46.94 -15.19
CA GLY A 702 -36.19 -47.34 -16.19
C GLY A 702 -36.15 -48.85 -16.39
N ASN A 703 -34.93 -49.43 -16.39
CA ASN A 703 -34.72 -50.86 -16.61
C ASN A 703 -35.19 -51.76 -15.45
N ILE A 704 -35.46 -51.23 -14.26
CA ILE A 704 -35.78 -52.07 -13.09
C ILE A 704 -37.20 -52.66 -13.18
N ARG A 705 -38.09 -52.06 -13.99
CA ARG A 705 -39.44 -52.59 -14.32
C ARG A 705 -39.42 -54.05 -14.79
N TYR A 706 -38.40 -54.44 -15.56
CA TYR A 706 -38.27 -55.78 -16.14
C TYR A 706 -38.05 -56.86 -15.07
N ILE A 707 -37.46 -56.51 -13.93
CA ILE A 707 -37.28 -57.43 -12.80
C ILE A 707 -38.64 -57.79 -12.20
N GLY A 708 -39.48 -56.79 -11.91
CA GLY A 708 -40.82 -57.02 -11.34
C GLY A 708 -41.74 -57.81 -12.28
N LEU A 709 -41.70 -57.51 -13.58
CA LEU A 709 -42.44 -58.28 -14.60
C LEU A 709 -41.96 -59.74 -14.70
N GLY A 710 -40.64 -59.97 -14.65
CA GLY A 710 -40.06 -61.32 -14.62
C GLY A 710 -40.48 -62.13 -13.39
N LEU A 711 -40.43 -61.51 -12.20
CA LEU A 711 -40.92 -62.12 -10.95
C LEU A 711 -42.42 -62.42 -11.02
N SER A 712 -43.23 -61.53 -11.59
CA SER A 712 -44.67 -61.76 -11.80
C SER A 712 -44.91 -62.99 -12.68
N ALA A 713 -44.26 -63.06 -13.84
CA ALA A 713 -44.40 -64.18 -14.77
C ALA A 713 -44.09 -65.53 -14.10
N ILE A 714 -43.04 -65.61 -13.27
CA ILE A 714 -42.69 -66.82 -12.52
C ILE A 714 -43.81 -67.24 -11.56
N ILE A 715 -44.43 -66.30 -10.83
CA ILE A 715 -45.57 -66.59 -9.94
C ILE A 715 -46.76 -67.11 -10.76
N LEU A 716 -47.12 -66.41 -11.84
CA LEU A 716 -48.29 -66.75 -12.67
C LEU A 716 -48.14 -68.13 -13.32
N PHE A 717 -46.98 -68.44 -13.90
CA PHE A 717 -46.71 -69.75 -14.50
C PHE A 717 -46.63 -70.88 -13.47
N THR A 718 -46.03 -70.66 -12.29
CA THR A 718 -45.97 -71.71 -11.25
C THR A 718 -47.33 -71.97 -10.61
N ALA A 719 -48.13 -70.93 -10.35
CA ALA A 719 -49.51 -71.07 -9.87
C ALA A 719 -50.39 -71.83 -10.87
N ALA A 720 -50.32 -71.48 -12.17
CA ALA A 720 -51.04 -72.17 -13.23
C ALA A 720 -50.57 -73.64 -13.40
N GLY A 721 -49.26 -73.88 -13.34
CA GLY A 721 -48.65 -75.21 -13.40
C GLY A 721 -49.11 -76.13 -12.26
N PHE A 722 -49.14 -75.63 -11.02
CA PHE A 722 -49.67 -76.40 -9.89
C PHE A 722 -51.19 -76.60 -10.00
N ALA A 723 -51.98 -75.61 -10.45
CA ALA A 723 -53.42 -75.79 -10.67
C ALA A 723 -53.72 -76.87 -11.72
N LEU A 724 -52.97 -76.90 -12.82
CA LEU A 724 -53.06 -77.93 -13.86
C LEU A 724 -52.65 -79.31 -13.32
N TRP A 725 -51.58 -79.38 -12.54
CA TRP A 725 -51.14 -80.61 -11.88
C TRP A 725 -52.19 -81.15 -10.91
N VAL A 726 -52.83 -80.29 -10.10
CA VAL A 726 -53.95 -80.67 -9.21
C VAL A 726 -55.12 -81.19 -10.03
N ARG A 727 -55.54 -80.50 -11.11
CA ARG A 727 -56.62 -80.98 -11.99
C ARG A 727 -56.31 -82.37 -12.56
N ARG A 728 -55.08 -82.62 -13.02
CA ARG A 728 -54.67 -83.90 -13.62
C ARG A 728 -54.40 -85.00 -12.59
N SER A 729 -54.02 -84.66 -11.37
CA SER A 729 -53.76 -85.61 -10.27
C SER A 729 -54.92 -85.76 -9.28
N ARG A 730 -56.06 -85.08 -9.50
CA ARG A 730 -57.24 -85.07 -8.61
C ARG A 730 -57.77 -86.45 -8.20
N GLU A 731 -57.46 -87.49 -8.98
CA GLU A 731 -57.94 -88.84 -8.73
C GLU A 731 -57.08 -89.63 -7.72
N THR A 732 -55.86 -89.18 -7.40
CA THR A 732 -54.96 -89.87 -6.45
C THR A 732 -55.45 -89.74 -5.01
N ARG A 733 -55.14 -90.73 -4.18
CA ARG A 733 -55.57 -90.79 -2.77
C ARG A 733 -55.17 -89.52 -2.00
N ILE A 734 -53.93 -89.09 -2.16
CA ILE A 734 -53.36 -87.94 -1.43
C ILE A 734 -54.05 -86.63 -1.84
N VAL A 735 -54.23 -86.38 -3.14
CA VAL A 735 -54.89 -85.15 -3.63
C VAL A 735 -56.40 -85.14 -3.29
N LYS A 736 -57.06 -86.30 -3.24
CA LYS A 736 -58.44 -86.43 -2.75
C LYS A 736 -58.56 -86.05 -1.27
N THR A 737 -57.68 -86.56 -0.40
CA THR A 737 -57.68 -86.21 1.04
C THR A 737 -57.52 -84.69 1.23
N MET A 738 -56.57 -84.08 0.52
CA MET A 738 -56.27 -82.64 0.64
C MET A 738 -57.30 -81.71 -0.03
N GLN A 739 -58.34 -82.26 -0.67
CA GLN A 739 -59.44 -81.58 -1.37
C GLN A 739 -58.97 -80.72 -2.58
N PRO A 740 -59.16 -81.20 -3.83
CA PRO A 740 -58.61 -80.52 -5.01
C PRO A 740 -59.20 -79.13 -5.27
N LEU A 741 -60.45 -78.86 -4.85
CA LEU A 741 -61.08 -77.55 -4.97
C LEU A 741 -60.30 -76.50 -4.16
N PHE A 742 -60.05 -76.77 -2.87
CA PHE A 742 -59.26 -75.91 -1.98
C PHE A 742 -57.86 -75.61 -2.54
N LEU A 743 -57.19 -76.61 -3.12
CA LEU A 743 -55.86 -76.44 -3.71
C LEU A 743 -55.90 -75.51 -4.94
N VAL A 744 -56.90 -75.66 -5.81
CA VAL A 744 -57.09 -74.75 -6.96
C VAL A 744 -57.47 -73.35 -6.50
N THR A 745 -58.24 -73.18 -5.41
CA THR A 745 -58.54 -71.87 -4.82
C THR A 745 -57.26 -71.14 -4.37
N ILE A 746 -56.31 -71.84 -3.72
CA ILE A 746 -55.01 -71.25 -3.36
C ILE A 746 -54.21 -70.84 -4.60
N CYS A 747 -54.12 -71.69 -5.62
CA CYS A 747 -53.45 -71.32 -6.88
C CYS A 747 -54.10 -70.08 -7.54
N CYS A 748 -55.43 -69.98 -7.51
CA CYS A 748 -56.17 -68.83 -8.05
C CYS A 748 -55.90 -67.54 -7.27
N GLY A 749 -55.94 -67.59 -5.93
CA GLY A 749 -55.64 -66.44 -5.08
C GLY A 749 -54.20 -65.95 -5.23
N VAL A 750 -53.23 -66.87 -5.27
CA VAL A 750 -51.81 -66.52 -5.48
C VAL A 750 -51.55 -66.00 -6.89
N PHE A 751 -52.27 -66.50 -7.91
CA PHE A 751 -52.20 -65.95 -9.27
C PHE A 751 -52.68 -64.48 -9.30
N VAL A 752 -53.82 -64.17 -8.69
CA VAL A 752 -54.33 -62.79 -8.59
C VAL A 752 -53.40 -61.89 -7.76
N LEU A 753 -52.82 -62.40 -6.68
CA LEU A 753 -51.85 -61.68 -5.85
C LEU A 753 -50.52 -61.41 -6.59
N GLY A 754 -50.03 -62.36 -7.39
CA GLY A 754 -48.83 -62.20 -8.22
C GLY A 754 -49.01 -61.23 -9.39
N ALA A 755 -50.26 -61.02 -9.84
CA ALA A 755 -50.59 -60.06 -10.88
C ALA A 755 -50.44 -58.59 -10.44
N VAL A 756 -50.41 -58.30 -9.12
CA VAL A 756 -50.19 -56.96 -8.56
C VAL A 756 -48.89 -56.32 -9.07
N LEU A 757 -47.88 -57.14 -9.36
CA LEU A 757 -46.57 -56.69 -9.86
C LEU A 757 -46.65 -56.06 -11.27
N VAL A 758 -47.69 -56.35 -12.06
CA VAL A 758 -47.87 -55.78 -13.40
C VAL A 758 -48.18 -54.28 -13.32
N PRO A 759 -49.29 -53.81 -12.71
CA PRO A 759 -49.54 -52.38 -12.59
C PRO A 759 -48.50 -51.66 -11.74
N LEU A 760 -47.91 -52.32 -10.73
CA LEU A 760 -46.82 -51.77 -9.93
C LEU A 760 -45.57 -51.41 -10.76
N SER A 761 -45.40 -52.00 -11.97
CA SER A 761 -44.30 -51.73 -12.89
C SER A 761 -44.61 -50.69 -13.99
N ILE A 762 -45.77 -50.02 -13.91
CA ILE A 762 -46.22 -49.00 -14.84
C ILE A 762 -46.01 -47.61 -14.24
N ASP A 763 -45.35 -46.75 -15.01
CA ASP A 763 -45.11 -45.33 -14.75
C ASP A 763 -45.24 -44.52 -16.06
N ASP A 764 -45.06 -43.21 -15.98
CA ASP A 764 -45.20 -42.28 -17.10
C ASP A 764 -44.03 -42.27 -18.11
N GLU A 765 -43.06 -43.19 -17.96
CA GLU A 765 -42.04 -43.46 -18.98
C GLU A 765 -42.63 -44.23 -20.17
N ILE A 766 -43.62 -45.09 -19.91
CA ILE A 766 -44.15 -46.06 -20.89
C ILE A 766 -45.64 -45.90 -21.22
N VAL A 767 -46.41 -45.18 -20.40
CA VAL A 767 -47.88 -45.06 -20.53
C VAL A 767 -48.31 -43.62 -20.15
N SER A 768 -49.40 -43.12 -20.73
CA SER A 768 -49.92 -41.79 -20.37
C SER A 768 -50.52 -41.77 -18.95
N ASN A 769 -50.62 -40.58 -18.35
CA ASN A 769 -51.16 -40.38 -17.00
C ASN A 769 -52.49 -41.12 -16.74
N GLN A 770 -53.39 -41.20 -17.74
CA GLN A 770 -54.66 -41.94 -17.63
C GLN A 770 -54.48 -43.46 -17.45
N GLY A 771 -53.44 -44.05 -18.05
CA GLY A 771 -53.10 -45.45 -17.81
C GLY A 771 -52.37 -45.65 -16.49
N CYS A 772 -51.60 -44.66 -16.02
CA CYS A 772 -51.00 -44.65 -14.69
C CYS A 772 -52.09 -44.53 -13.58
N ASP A 773 -53.14 -43.73 -13.78
CA ASP A 773 -54.33 -43.69 -12.91
C ASP A 773 -54.97 -45.09 -12.76
N ILE A 774 -55.19 -45.77 -13.90
CA ILE A 774 -55.74 -47.13 -13.93
C ILE A 774 -54.80 -48.12 -13.20
N ALA A 775 -53.49 -47.99 -13.39
CA ALA A 775 -52.50 -48.79 -12.67
C ALA A 775 -52.60 -48.56 -11.15
N CYS A 776 -52.57 -47.30 -10.69
CA CYS A 776 -52.71 -46.92 -9.28
C CYS A 776 -53.95 -47.52 -8.61
N ILE A 777 -55.12 -47.47 -9.26
CA ILE A 777 -56.36 -48.03 -8.71
C ILE A 777 -56.33 -49.57 -8.71
N SER A 778 -55.74 -50.21 -9.72
CA SER A 778 -55.75 -51.67 -9.84
C SER A 778 -54.91 -52.41 -8.79
N MET A 779 -53.83 -51.79 -8.27
CA MET A 779 -52.91 -52.38 -7.29
C MET A 779 -53.63 -52.87 -6.01
N PRO A 780 -54.34 -52.02 -5.22
CA PRO A 780 -55.00 -52.46 -3.98
C PRO A 780 -56.14 -53.46 -4.23
N TRP A 781 -56.82 -53.37 -5.37
CA TRP A 781 -57.88 -54.32 -5.75
C TRP A 781 -57.34 -55.74 -5.98
N LEU A 782 -56.30 -55.88 -6.82
CA LEU A 782 -55.66 -57.18 -7.06
C LEU A 782 -55.05 -57.76 -5.79
N ALA A 783 -54.39 -56.93 -4.98
CA ALA A 783 -53.77 -57.35 -3.72
C ALA A 783 -54.81 -57.89 -2.72
N SER A 784 -55.88 -57.14 -2.48
CA SER A 784 -56.93 -57.49 -1.53
C SER A 784 -57.74 -58.72 -1.95
N ILE A 785 -58.08 -58.85 -3.25
CA ILE A 785 -58.78 -60.03 -3.77
C ILE A 785 -57.87 -61.26 -3.71
N GLY A 786 -56.63 -61.16 -4.19
CA GLY A 786 -55.66 -62.27 -4.17
C GLY A 786 -55.36 -62.77 -2.75
N PHE A 787 -55.18 -61.84 -1.81
CA PHE A 787 -55.07 -62.16 -0.38
C PHE A 787 -56.34 -62.85 0.13
N THR A 788 -57.53 -62.25 -0.07
CA THR A 788 -58.81 -62.79 0.44
C THR A 788 -59.06 -64.22 -0.05
N VAL A 789 -58.88 -64.50 -1.35
CA VAL A 789 -59.07 -65.84 -1.92
C VAL A 789 -58.08 -66.85 -1.32
N THR A 790 -56.80 -66.49 -1.21
CA THR A 790 -55.75 -67.36 -0.65
C THR A 790 -56.00 -67.63 0.83
N PHE A 791 -56.25 -66.57 1.60
CA PHE A 791 -56.45 -66.59 3.04
C PHE A 791 -57.69 -67.41 3.43
N SER A 792 -58.84 -67.14 2.81
CA SER A 792 -60.10 -67.76 3.25
C SER A 792 -60.12 -69.26 2.99
N ALA A 793 -59.41 -69.74 1.97
CA ALA A 793 -59.16 -71.16 1.77
C ALA A 793 -58.36 -71.74 2.96
N LEU A 794 -57.21 -71.16 3.28
CA LEU A 794 -56.31 -71.59 4.37
C LEU A 794 -57.02 -71.60 5.73
N PHE A 795 -57.65 -70.50 6.08
CA PHE A 795 -58.39 -70.33 7.34
C PHE A 795 -59.47 -71.41 7.49
N SER A 796 -60.31 -71.59 6.47
CA SER A 796 -61.43 -72.53 6.53
C SER A 796 -60.97 -73.97 6.66
N LYS A 797 -59.82 -74.32 6.05
CA LYS A 797 -59.23 -75.66 6.20
C LYS A 797 -58.64 -75.89 7.59
N LEU A 798 -57.90 -74.92 8.14
CA LEU A 798 -57.40 -74.98 9.52
C LEU A 798 -58.53 -75.02 10.54
N TRP A 799 -59.58 -74.21 10.36
CA TRP A 799 -60.77 -74.21 11.20
C TRP A 799 -61.48 -75.57 11.16
N ARG A 800 -61.67 -76.16 9.97
CA ARG A 800 -62.25 -77.50 9.81
C ARG A 800 -61.42 -78.57 10.53
N ILE A 801 -60.09 -78.54 10.38
CA ILE A 801 -59.17 -79.46 11.08
C ILE A 801 -59.32 -79.29 12.60
N ASN A 802 -59.16 -78.06 13.11
CA ASN A 802 -59.26 -77.77 14.54
C ASN A 802 -60.63 -78.15 15.13
N LYS A 803 -61.73 -77.90 14.41
CA LYS A 803 -63.09 -78.26 14.82
C LYS A 803 -63.29 -79.78 14.91
N LEU A 804 -62.72 -80.55 13.99
CA LEU A 804 -62.78 -82.01 14.02
C LEU A 804 -62.02 -82.59 15.22
N PHE A 805 -60.82 -82.11 15.51
CA PHE A 805 -60.02 -82.60 16.65
C PHE A 805 -60.51 -82.14 18.04
N GLN A 806 -61.36 -81.11 18.12
CA GLN A 806 -61.98 -80.67 19.38
C GLN A 806 -63.26 -81.44 19.75
N CYS A 807 -63.87 -82.18 18.81
CA CYS A 807 -65.03 -83.01 19.06
C CYS A 807 -64.64 -84.34 19.73
N GLN A 808 -64.20 -84.28 21.00
CA GLN A 808 -63.69 -85.43 21.77
C GLN A 808 -64.77 -86.46 22.20
N HIS A 809 -65.96 -86.38 21.61
CA HIS A 809 -67.01 -87.39 21.66
C HIS A 809 -67.46 -87.72 20.23
N PHE A 810 -67.67 -89.01 19.94
CA PHE A 810 -67.86 -89.57 18.59
C PHE A 810 -69.22 -89.23 17.92
N ARG A 811 -69.67 -87.98 17.98
CA ARG A 811 -70.85 -87.50 17.23
C ARG A 811 -70.42 -87.08 15.81
N ARG A 812 -70.88 -87.83 14.80
CA ARG A 812 -70.51 -87.65 13.39
C ARG A 812 -71.05 -86.34 12.79
N THR A 813 -70.34 -85.24 13.01
CA THR A 813 -70.72 -83.91 12.52
C THR A 813 -70.29 -83.74 11.06
N LYS A 814 -71.23 -83.79 10.12
CA LYS A 814 -70.98 -83.55 8.69
C LYS A 814 -70.84 -82.04 8.43
N VAL A 815 -69.61 -81.52 8.49
CA VAL A 815 -69.28 -80.17 8.02
C VAL A 815 -69.44 -80.11 6.50
N GLU A 816 -70.27 -79.20 5.98
CA GLU A 816 -70.49 -79.05 4.54
C GLU A 816 -69.53 -78.05 3.91
N GLU A 817 -69.36 -78.13 2.59
CA GLU A 817 -68.51 -77.20 1.81
C GLU A 817 -69.06 -75.76 1.80
N LYS A 818 -70.32 -75.56 2.22
CA LYS A 818 -70.94 -74.24 2.40
C LYS A 818 -70.42 -73.51 3.66
N ASP A 819 -70.09 -74.24 4.73
CA ASP A 819 -69.50 -73.66 5.95
C ASP A 819 -68.14 -72.99 5.68
N VAL A 820 -67.45 -73.47 4.64
CA VAL A 820 -66.16 -72.95 4.14
C VAL A 820 -66.32 -71.66 3.31
N LEU A 821 -67.51 -71.41 2.75
CA LEU A 821 -67.78 -70.21 1.97
C LEU A 821 -68.08 -68.99 2.86
N ALA A 822 -68.58 -69.20 4.09
CA ALA A 822 -68.96 -68.09 4.98
C ALA A 822 -67.77 -67.19 5.40
N PRO A 823 -66.59 -67.70 5.81
CA PRO A 823 -65.42 -66.85 6.10
C PRO A 823 -64.92 -66.10 4.87
N PHE A 824 -65.02 -66.69 3.67
CA PHE A 824 -64.71 -66.01 2.42
C PHE A 824 -65.69 -64.88 2.15
N ALA A 825 -67.00 -65.14 2.22
CA ALA A 825 -68.04 -64.14 1.96
C ALA A 825 -67.94 -62.94 2.92
N VAL A 826 -67.69 -63.17 4.22
CA VAL A 826 -67.52 -62.09 5.20
C VAL A 826 -66.28 -61.24 4.90
N LEU A 827 -65.09 -61.86 4.74
CA LEU A 827 -63.86 -61.12 4.48
C LEU A 827 -63.90 -60.41 3.11
N PHE A 828 -64.45 -61.06 2.09
CA PHE A 828 -64.63 -60.48 0.76
C PHE A 828 -65.61 -59.30 0.79
N THR A 829 -66.73 -59.38 1.50
CA THR A 829 -67.69 -58.27 1.60
C THR A 829 -67.09 -57.08 2.34
N LEU A 830 -66.32 -57.31 3.41
CA LEU A 830 -65.60 -56.23 4.11
C LEU A 830 -64.55 -55.58 3.20
N ASN A 831 -63.68 -56.37 2.56
CA ASN A 831 -62.67 -55.83 1.66
C ASN A 831 -63.28 -55.11 0.43
N LEU A 832 -64.34 -55.67 -0.14
CA LEU A 832 -65.07 -55.09 -1.26
C LEU A 832 -65.75 -53.76 -0.90
N THR A 833 -66.44 -53.69 0.24
CA THR A 833 -67.11 -52.44 0.67
C THR A 833 -66.11 -51.33 0.96
N ILE A 834 -64.97 -51.65 1.57
CA ILE A 834 -63.90 -50.65 1.80
C ILE A 834 -63.25 -50.21 0.48
N LEU A 835 -62.94 -51.13 -0.44
CA LEU A 835 -62.34 -50.80 -1.74
C LEU A 835 -63.28 -49.98 -2.64
N VAL A 836 -64.56 -50.36 -2.74
CA VAL A 836 -65.55 -49.59 -3.50
C VAL A 836 -65.68 -48.18 -2.91
N SER A 837 -65.79 -48.07 -1.58
CA SER A 837 -65.86 -46.78 -0.88
C SER A 837 -64.63 -45.91 -1.19
N TRP A 838 -63.43 -46.49 -1.16
CA TRP A 838 -62.19 -45.79 -1.51
C TRP A 838 -62.22 -45.28 -2.96
N THR A 839 -62.56 -46.13 -3.93
CA THR A 839 -62.62 -45.72 -5.35
C THR A 839 -63.70 -44.69 -5.68
N VAL A 840 -64.76 -44.59 -4.87
CA VAL A 840 -65.84 -43.62 -5.08
C VAL A 840 -65.59 -42.29 -4.34
N VAL A 841 -64.97 -42.34 -3.15
CA VAL A 841 -64.74 -41.15 -2.31
C VAL A 841 -63.39 -40.47 -2.60
N ASP A 842 -62.33 -41.25 -2.83
CA ASP A 842 -60.96 -40.74 -3.01
C ASP A 842 -60.17 -41.65 -3.98
N PRO A 843 -60.52 -41.65 -5.29
CA PRO A 843 -59.83 -42.47 -6.28
C PRO A 843 -58.35 -42.07 -6.41
N LEU A 844 -57.47 -43.04 -6.20
CA LEU A 844 -56.02 -42.88 -6.41
C LEU A 844 -55.73 -42.47 -7.86
N LYS A 845 -54.90 -41.44 -8.02
CA LYS A 845 -54.41 -40.94 -9.31
C LYS A 845 -52.89 -40.88 -9.34
N TRP A 846 -52.33 -40.94 -10.53
CA TRP A 846 -50.92 -40.69 -10.76
C TRP A 846 -50.62 -39.19 -10.62
N SER A 847 -49.59 -38.88 -9.86
CA SER A 847 -49.16 -37.51 -9.59
C SER A 847 -47.65 -37.45 -9.46
N ARG A 848 -47.04 -36.32 -9.89
CA ARG A 848 -45.61 -36.08 -9.69
C ARG A 848 -45.41 -35.17 -8.49
N ALA A 849 -44.66 -35.66 -7.51
CA ALA A 849 -44.29 -34.92 -6.31
C ALA A 849 -42.83 -34.43 -6.40
N PRO A 850 -42.55 -33.18 -6.01
CA PRO A 850 -41.17 -32.68 -5.96
C PRO A 850 -40.41 -33.34 -4.81
N VAL A 851 -39.24 -33.87 -5.11
CA VAL A 851 -38.27 -34.33 -4.11
C VAL A 851 -37.80 -33.11 -3.32
N ASN A 852 -37.93 -33.14 -2.00
CA ASN A 852 -37.50 -32.06 -1.09
C ASN A 852 -38.07 -30.64 -1.39
N GLY A 853 -39.13 -30.53 -2.22
CA GLY A 853 -39.68 -29.25 -2.69
C GLY A 853 -39.03 -28.69 -3.97
N GLU A 854 -38.11 -29.42 -4.59
CA GLU A 854 -37.40 -29.03 -5.81
C GLU A 854 -38.26 -29.25 -7.06
N PHE A 855 -38.73 -28.17 -7.69
CA PHE A 855 -39.57 -28.26 -8.91
C PHE A 855 -38.90 -28.96 -10.11
N TRP A 856 -37.57 -29.03 -10.10
CA TRP A 856 -36.77 -29.67 -11.15
C TRP A 856 -36.49 -31.16 -10.88
N ASN A 857 -36.81 -31.67 -9.68
CA ASN A 857 -36.51 -33.04 -9.25
C ASN A 857 -37.80 -33.70 -8.77
N THR A 858 -38.41 -34.57 -9.59
CA THR A 858 -39.77 -35.10 -9.31
C THR A 858 -39.81 -36.62 -9.37
N HIS A 859 -40.65 -37.22 -8.54
CA HIS A 859 -40.95 -38.66 -8.55
C HIS A 859 -42.45 -38.90 -8.69
N GLY A 860 -42.84 -40.07 -9.21
CA GLY A 860 -44.25 -40.47 -9.32
C GLY A 860 -44.79 -41.07 -8.02
N GLU A 861 -45.91 -40.55 -7.52
CA GLU A 861 -46.69 -41.16 -6.44
C GLU A 861 -48.15 -41.35 -6.85
N CYS A 862 -48.74 -42.49 -6.46
CA CYS A 862 -50.19 -42.72 -6.51
C CYS A 862 -50.84 -42.06 -5.29
N SER A 863 -51.55 -40.96 -5.49
CA SER A 863 -52.18 -40.18 -4.41
C SER A 863 -53.68 -39.97 -4.65
N GLY A 864 -54.47 -39.91 -3.57
CA GLY A 864 -55.83 -39.37 -3.63
C GLY A 864 -55.83 -37.85 -3.43
N SER A 865 -57.02 -37.25 -3.53
CA SER A 865 -57.24 -35.81 -3.30
C SER A 865 -56.96 -35.37 -1.85
N SER A 866 -56.81 -36.31 -0.92
CA SER A 866 -56.37 -36.04 0.46
C SER A 866 -55.51 -37.19 0.96
N LYS A 867 -54.24 -36.89 1.32
CA LYS A 867 -53.33 -37.89 1.90
C LYS A 867 -53.92 -38.52 3.17
N THR A 868 -54.66 -37.76 3.98
CA THR A 868 -55.37 -38.27 5.17
C THR A 868 -56.45 -39.31 4.81
N THR A 869 -57.26 -39.05 3.79
CA THR A 869 -58.32 -39.96 3.34
C THR A 869 -57.74 -41.24 2.74
N THR A 870 -56.74 -41.10 1.88
CA THR A 870 -55.96 -42.20 1.31
C THR A 870 -55.31 -43.08 2.39
N THR A 871 -54.69 -42.48 3.41
CA THR A 871 -54.12 -43.23 4.55
C THR A 871 -55.20 -43.93 5.37
N LEU A 872 -56.36 -43.31 5.61
CA LEU A 872 -57.45 -43.92 6.37
C LEU A 872 -57.97 -45.20 5.70
N PHE A 873 -58.24 -45.18 4.40
CA PHE A 873 -58.69 -46.38 3.67
C PHE A 873 -57.63 -47.49 3.66
N LEU A 874 -56.35 -47.14 3.47
CA LEU A 874 -55.24 -48.09 3.55
C LEU A 874 -55.17 -48.75 4.94
N VAL A 875 -55.25 -47.96 6.02
CA VAL A 875 -55.25 -48.47 7.41
C VAL A 875 -56.45 -49.39 7.68
N LEU A 876 -57.65 -49.06 7.18
CA LEU A 876 -58.83 -49.92 7.34
C LEU A 876 -58.65 -51.28 6.63
N ILE A 877 -58.14 -51.29 5.39
CA ILE A 877 -57.84 -52.53 4.66
C ILE A 877 -56.75 -53.33 5.39
N CYS A 878 -55.69 -52.67 5.86
CA CYS A 878 -54.63 -53.33 6.63
C CYS A 878 -55.15 -53.94 7.94
N LEU A 879 -56.00 -53.25 8.70
CA LEU A 879 -56.57 -53.75 9.96
C LEU A 879 -57.46 -54.98 9.74
N VAL A 880 -58.33 -54.97 8.72
CA VAL A 880 -59.20 -56.11 8.39
C VAL A 880 -58.38 -57.33 7.99
N ASN A 881 -57.39 -57.16 7.11
CA ASN A 881 -56.59 -58.27 6.60
C ASN A 881 -55.54 -58.77 7.60
N ALA A 882 -54.97 -57.89 8.43
CA ALA A 882 -54.08 -58.27 9.53
C ALA A 882 -54.84 -59.02 10.63
N GLY A 883 -56.02 -58.54 11.02
CA GLY A 883 -56.88 -59.23 12.00
C GLY A 883 -57.29 -60.63 11.52
N ALA A 884 -57.63 -60.76 10.24
CA ALA A 884 -57.83 -62.06 9.61
C ALA A 884 -56.56 -62.93 9.67
N PHE A 885 -55.40 -62.39 9.24
CA PHE A 885 -54.13 -63.09 9.26
C PHE A 885 -53.75 -63.61 10.66
N SER A 886 -53.81 -62.76 11.68
CA SER A 886 -53.57 -63.13 13.09
C SER A 886 -54.50 -64.26 13.56
N LEU A 887 -55.77 -64.26 13.14
CA LEU A 887 -56.70 -65.34 13.46
C LEU A 887 -56.29 -66.67 12.80
N ALA A 888 -55.78 -66.67 11.56
CA ALA A 888 -55.22 -67.89 10.95
C ALA A 888 -53.90 -68.33 11.60
N CYS A 889 -53.02 -67.41 12.02
CA CYS A 889 -51.83 -67.74 12.81
C CYS A 889 -52.22 -68.43 14.13
N TRP A 890 -53.26 -67.95 14.82
CA TRP A 890 -53.80 -68.59 16.02
C TRP A 890 -54.37 -69.99 15.75
N GLN A 891 -55.14 -70.17 14.67
CA GLN A 891 -55.64 -71.48 14.25
C GLN A 891 -54.48 -72.44 13.88
N ALA A 892 -53.45 -71.96 13.17
CA ALA A 892 -52.28 -72.75 12.80
C ALA A 892 -51.46 -73.18 14.02
N TYR A 893 -51.24 -72.26 14.98
CA TYR A 893 -50.58 -72.56 16.25
C TYR A 893 -51.35 -73.64 17.03
N ARG A 894 -52.68 -73.56 17.06
CA ARG A 894 -53.55 -74.55 17.71
C ARG A 894 -53.49 -75.93 17.03
N ALA A 895 -53.41 -75.97 15.70
CA ALA A 895 -53.28 -77.20 14.92
C ALA A 895 -51.93 -77.93 15.14
N ARG A 896 -50.88 -77.25 15.61
CA ARG A 896 -49.53 -77.80 15.80
C ARG A 896 -49.47 -79.05 16.72
N LYS A 897 -50.45 -79.25 17.61
CA LYS A 897 -50.51 -80.38 18.55
C LYS A 897 -51.12 -81.67 17.98
N ILE A 898 -51.47 -81.70 16.69
CA ILE A 898 -52.06 -82.87 16.01
C ILE A 898 -50.97 -83.89 15.62
N SER A 899 -51.32 -85.18 15.59
CA SER A 899 -50.42 -86.30 15.31
C SER A 899 -49.84 -86.27 13.88
N ASP A 900 -48.65 -86.86 13.72
CA ASP A 900 -47.88 -86.86 12.45
C ASP A 900 -48.53 -87.61 11.29
N GLU A 901 -49.56 -88.42 11.54
CA GLU A 901 -50.44 -88.98 10.51
C GLU A 901 -51.07 -87.88 9.63
N PHE A 902 -51.20 -86.66 10.16
CA PHE A 902 -51.72 -85.48 9.46
C PHE A 902 -50.64 -84.43 9.20
N SER A 903 -49.47 -84.86 8.72
CA SER A 903 -48.34 -83.98 8.27
C SER A 903 -48.75 -82.83 7.34
N GLU A 904 -49.84 -82.99 6.59
CA GLU A 904 -50.57 -81.94 5.86
C GLU A 904 -50.76 -80.65 6.68
N SER A 905 -51.20 -80.77 7.94
CA SER A 905 -51.46 -79.63 8.82
C SER A 905 -50.19 -78.84 9.17
N LYS A 906 -49.05 -79.52 9.29
CA LYS A 906 -47.74 -78.92 9.60
C LYS A 906 -47.20 -78.14 8.41
N ASN A 907 -47.42 -78.61 7.17
CA ASN A 907 -47.06 -77.88 5.94
C ASN A 907 -47.87 -76.58 5.79
N LEU A 908 -49.19 -76.63 6.05
CA LEU A 908 -50.04 -75.44 6.05
C LEU A 908 -49.62 -74.43 7.13
N GLY A 909 -49.28 -74.91 8.33
CA GLY A 909 -48.74 -74.07 9.41
C GLY A 909 -47.40 -73.43 9.07
N MET A 910 -46.49 -74.16 8.41
CA MET A 910 -45.19 -73.66 7.98
C MET A 910 -45.31 -72.54 6.94
N ALA A 911 -46.21 -72.67 5.97
CA ALA A 911 -46.45 -71.63 4.97
C ALA A 911 -46.96 -70.31 5.63
N ILE A 912 -47.90 -70.41 6.57
CA ILE A 912 -48.44 -69.27 7.30
C ILE A 912 -47.39 -68.66 8.24
N PHE A 913 -46.52 -69.47 8.86
CA PHE A 913 -45.38 -68.98 9.64
C PHE A 913 -44.38 -68.22 8.78
N CYS A 914 -44.06 -68.72 7.58
CA CYS A 914 -43.20 -68.02 6.62
C CYS A 914 -43.80 -66.68 6.19
N TRP A 915 -45.11 -66.61 5.92
CA TRP A 915 -45.81 -65.34 5.69
C TRP A 915 -45.73 -64.39 6.90
N ALA A 916 -45.90 -64.90 8.12
CA ALA A 916 -45.79 -64.06 9.32
C ALA A 916 -44.39 -63.47 9.49
N GLN A 917 -43.34 -64.24 9.21
CA GLN A 917 -41.96 -63.76 9.21
C GLN A 917 -41.71 -62.72 8.10
N LEU A 918 -42.18 -62.98 6.87
CA LEU A 918 -42.04 -62.06 5.74
C LEU A 918 -42.76 -60.73 5.96
N LEU A 919 -43.94 -60.74 6.59
CA LEU A 919 -44.66 -59.52 6.98
C LEU A 919 -43.97 -58.79 8.14
N ALA A 920 -43.52 -59.51 9.17
CA ALA A 920 -42.85 -58.93 10.34
C ALA A 920 -41.51 -58.26 9.99
N VAL A 921 -40.79 -58.74 8.97
CA VAL A 921 -39.57 -58.10 8.46
C VAL A 921 -39.88 -57.09 7.37
N GLY A 922 -40.79 -57.41 6.44
CA GLY A 922 -41.07 -56.57 5.27
C GLY A 922 -41.75 -55.25 5.60
N CYS A 923 -42.73 -55.23 6.53
CA CYS A 923 -43.48 -54.02 6.85
C CYS A 923 -42.61 -52.91 7.50
N PRO A 924 -41.71 -53.19 8.48
CA PRO A 924 -40.78 -52.19 8.98
C PRO A 924 -39.82 -51.64 7.91
N VAL A 925 -39.26 -52.50 7.04
CA VAL A 925 -38.31 -52.02 6.01
C VAL A 925 -39.01 -51.15 4.97
N LEU A 926 -40.28 -51.44 4.62
CA LEU A 926 -41.11 -50.58 3.77
C LEU A 926 -41.42 -49.19 4.38
N PHE A 927 -41.27 -49.02 5.70
CA PHE A 927 -41.39 -47.72 6.38
C PHE A 927 -40.03 -47.00 6.51
N LEU A 928 -38.91 -47.72 6.44
CA LEU A 928 -37.55 -47.15 6.52
C LEU A 928 -37.01 -46.65 5.17
N ILE A 929 -37.52 -47.15 4.04
CA ILE A 929 -37.18 -46.62 2.72
C ILE A 929 -37.81 -45.23 2.54
N ASN A 930 -37.00 -44.27 2.09
CA ASN A 930 -37.42 -42.91 1.78
C ASN A 930 -38.60 -42.92 0.78
N SER A 931 -39.68 -42.20 1.07
CA SER A 931 -40.83 -42.05 0.18
C SER A 931 -40.45 -41.52 -1.20
N ASN A 932 -39.39 -40.72 -1.27
CA ASN A 932 -38.97 -40.00 -2.46
C ASN A 932 -38.15 -40.88 -3.43
N ASP A 933 -37.82 -42.12 -3.05
CA ASP A 933 -37.15 -43.11 -3.91
C ASP A 933 -38.19 -44.16 -4.40
N PRO A 934 -38.80 -43.97 -5.58
CA PRO A 934 -39.76 -44.93 -6.12
C PRO A 934 -39.08 -46.23 -6.55
N VAL A 935 -37.78 -46.22 -6.85
CA VAL A 935 -37.03 -47.36 -7.40
C VAL A 935 -36.73 -48.38 -6.31
N ALA A 936 -36.18 -47.95 -5.18
CA ALA A 936 -35.93 -48.82 -4.02
C ALA A 936 -37.25 -49.35 -3.43
N ARG A 937 -38.29 -48.50 -3.38
CA ARG A 937 -39.64 -48.88 -2.93
C ARG A 937 -40.28 -49.93 -3.83
N PHE A 938 -40.21 -49.77 -5.15
CA PHE A 938 -40.66 -50.75 -6.13
C PHE A 938 -39.94 -52.09 -5.96
N PHE A 939 -38.60 -52.06 -5.90
CA PHE A 939 -37.79 -53.26 -5.78
C PHE A 939 -38.12 -54.07 -4.51
N LEU A 940 -38.25 -53.39 -3.36
CA LEU A 940 -38.60 -54.06 -2.10
C LEU A 940 -40.00 -54.68 -2.14
N LEU A 941 -41.00 -53.96 -2.66
CA LEU A 941 -42.36 -54.48 -2.84
C LEU A 941 -42.37 -55.71 -3.76
N ALA A 942 -41.61 -55.67 -4.86
CA ALA A 942 -41.50 -56.78 -5.81
C ALA A 942 -40.91 -58.04 -5.16
N VAL A 943 -39.84 -57.90 -4.38
CA VAL A 943 -39.18 -59.00 -3.67
C VAL A 943 -40.10 -59.58 -2.57
N ILE A 944 -40.79 -58.75 -1.78
CA ILE A 944 -41.71 -59.21 -0.73
C ILE A 944 -42.91 -59.96 -1.33
N LEU A 945 -43.57 -59.41 -2.36
CA LEU A 945 -44.70 -60.05 -3.03
C LEU A 945 -44.30 -61.37 -3.70
N PHE A 946 -43.12 -61.43 -4.33
CA PHE A 946 -42.57 -62.67 -4.87
C PHE A 946 -42.30 -63.71 -3.78
N ALA A 947 -41.63 -63.33 -2.69
CA ALA A 947 -41.30 -64.24 -1.59
C ALA A 947 -42.56 -64.81 -0.90
N THR A 948 -43.59 -64.00 -0.68
CA THR A 948 -44.88 -64.47 -0.14
C THR A 948 -45.59 -65.41 -1.11
N CYS A 949 -45.76 -65.04 -2.38
CA CYS A 949 -46.43 -65.89 -3.37
C CYS A 949 -45.71 -67.24 -3.55
N MET A 950 -44.39 -67.23 -3.68
CA MET A 950 -43.59 -68.44 -3.91
C MET A 950 -43.50 -69.34 -2.67
N SER A 951 -43.35 -68.78 -1.47
CA SER A 951 -43.37 -69.59 -0.23
C SER A 951 -44.73 -70.28 -0.04
N MET A 952 -45.83 -69.57 -0.31
CA MET A 952 -47.20 -70.11 -0.22
C MET A 952 -47.41 -71.33 -1.11
N LEU A 953 -46.93 -71.25 -2.37
CA LEU A 953 -47.00 -72.36 -3.31
C LEU A 953 -46.05 -73.49 -2.91
N MET A 954 -44.78 -73.20 -2.63
CA MET A 954 -43.77 -74.26 -2.47
C MET A 954 -43.98 -75.08 -1.20
N PHE A 955 -44.29 -74.46 -0.05
CA PHE A 955 -44.52 -75.21 1.20
C PHE A 955 -45.78 -76.10 1.16
N ILE A 956 -46.75 -75.83 0.27
CA ILE A 956 -47.93 -76.69 0.07
C ILE A 956 -47.68 -77.72 -1.03
N PHE A 957 -47.26 -77.28 -2.22
CA PHE A 957 -47.27 -78.13 -3.42
C PHE A 957 -46.00 -78.97 -3.60
N VAL A 958 -44.83 -78.57 -3.10
CA VAL A 958 -43.63 -79.41 -3.18
C VAL A 958 -43.77 -80.70 -2.35
N PRO A 959 -44.12 -80.67 -1.05
CA PRO A 959 -44.32 -81.91 -0.31
C PRO A 959 -45.48 -82.74 -0.87
N LEU A 960 -46.57 -82.12 -1.31
CA LEU A 960 -47.72 -82.81 -1.91
C LEU A 960 -47.37 -83.52 -3.25
N THR A 961 -46.61 -82.87 -4.13
CA THR A 961 -46.17 -83.47 -5.41
C THR A 961 -45.18 -84.61 -5.18
N LEU A 962 -44.20 -84.43 -4.29
CA LEU A 962 -43.24 -85.47 -3.91
C LEU A 962 -43.90 -86.68 -3.25
N GLN A 963 -44.84 -86.47 -2.31
CA GLN A 963 -45.62 -87.54 -1.70
C GLN A 963 -46.48 -88.27 -2.75
N SER A 964 -47.18 -87.54 -3.63
CA SER A 964 -47.98 -88.17 -4.69
C SER A 964 -47.14 -88.88 -5.77
N TRP A 965 -45.86 -88.54 -5.94
CA TRP A 965 -44.94 -89.28 -6.81
C TRP A 965 -44.44 -90.55 -6.13
N ARG A 966 -44.10 -90.49 -4.84
CA ARG A 966 -43.70 -91.64 -4.02
C ARG A 966 -44.84 -92.67 -3.90
N ASP A 967 -46.07 -92.24 -3.61
CA ASP A 967 -47.27 -93.09 -3.56
C ASP A 967 -47.54 -93.82 -4.89
N LYS A 968 -47.34 -93.16 -6.04
CA LYS A 968 -47.40 -93.80 -7.37
C LYS A 968 -46.28 -94.83 -7.58
N ARG A 969 -45.07 -94.56 -7.08
CA ARG A 969 -43.90 -95.45 -7.22
C ARG A 969 -44.02 -96.71 -6.34
N ASP A 970 -44.48 -96.54 -5.11
CA ASP A 970 -44.63 -97.64 -4.14
C ASP A 970 -45.94 -98.44 -4.37
N GLY A 971 -47.02 -97.77 -4.78
CA GLY A 971 -48.27 -98.40 -5.18
C GLY A 971 -48.13 -99.35 -6.38
N GLY A 972 -47.15 -99.11 -7.27
CA GLY A 972 -46.79 -100.03 -8.35
C GLY A 972 -46.22 -101.38 -7.88
N ARG A 973 -45.81 -101.50 -6.60
CA ARG A 973 -45.18 -102.71 -6.03
C ARG A 973 -46.10 -103.52 -5.10
N ARG A 974 -47.26 -102.98 -4.71
CA ARG A 974 -48.23 -103.61 -3.78
C ARG A 974 -49.50 -104.11 -4.49
N ARG A 975 -49.35 -104.97 -5.50
CA ARG A 975 -50.47 -105.69 -6.12
C ARG A 975 -50.38 -107.22 -6.09
N SER A 976 -49.43 -107.75 -5.31
CA SER A 976 -49.25 -109.19 -5.04
C SER A 976 -48.98 -109.41 -3.56
N SER A 977 -49.86 -110.18 -2.88
CA SER A 977 -49.72 -110.79 -1.53
C SER A 977 -49.38 -109.89 -0.31
N VAL A 978 -49.67 -110.24 0.95
CA VAL A 978 -50.74 -111.07 1.58
C VAL A 978 -50.93 -110.58 3.05
N GLN A 979 -52.03 -110.98 3.69
CA GLN A 979 -52.42 -110.89 5.13
C GLN A 979 -51.56 -110.13 6.18
N ILE A 980 -52.27 -109.23 6.87
CA ILE A 980 -52.37 -109.05 8.34
C ILE A 980 -51.41 -109.91 9.23
N SER A 981 -50.49 -109.27 9.97
CA SER A 981 -50.36 -109.31 11.45
C SER A 981 -49.00 -108.80 11.97
N GLY A 982 -49.00 -108.13 13.15
CA GLY A 982 -47.92 -108.30 14.14
C GLY A 982 -46.88 -107.17 14.38
N VAL A 983 -46.98 -106.54 15.56
CA VAL A 983 -45.90 -106.35 16.58
C VAL A 983 -44.60 -105.57 16.23
N MET A 984 -44.46 -104.40 16.89
CA MET A 984 -43.25 -103.76 17.51
C MET A 984 -41.96 -103.55 16.66
N SER A 985 -41.37 -102.34 16.58
CA SER A 985 -40.62 -101.59 17.62
C SER A 985 -39.44 -102.38 18.19
N ALA A 986 -38.17 -101.93 18.26
CA ALA A 986 -37.38 -100.77 17.79
C ALA A 986 -35.92 -101.03 18.31
N GLY A 987 -34.83 -100.55 17.68
CA GLY A 987 -33.48 -100.91 18.18
C GLY A 987 -32.23 -100.34 17.49
N ILE A 988 -31.84 -99.12 17.89
CA ILE A 988 -30.50 -98.67 18.35
C ILE A 988 -29.20 -99.35 17.82
N SER A 989 -28.31 -98.50 17.25
CA SER A 989 -26.82 -98.51 17.22
C SER A 989 -25.94 -99.45 16.36
N GLY A 990 -24.93 -98.82 15.72
CA GLY A 990 -23.60 -99.36 15.35
C GLY A 990 -23.28 -99.38 13.83
N VAL A 991 -22.03 -99.34 13.34
CA VAL A 991 -20.68 -99.06 13.92
C VAL A 991 -19.71 -98.79 12.73
N SER A 992 -18.66 -97.94 12.89
CA SER A 992 -17.45 -97.83 12.01
C SER A 992 -17.63 -97.32 10.55
N LEU A 993 -16.62 -96.96 9.71
CA LEU A 993 -15.24 -96.41 9.82
C LEU A 993 -14.77 -95.99 8.39
N VAL A 994 -13.65 -95.23 8.25
CA VAL A 994 -12.73 -95.19 7.06
C VAL A 994 -13.30 -94.63 5.71
N SER A 995 -12.58 -93.89 4.85
CA SER A 995 -11.32 -93.12 4.96
C SER A 995 -11.15 -92.05 3.87
N ARG A 996 -10.57 -90.91 4.26
CA ARG A 996 -9.35 -90.26 3.73
C ARG A 996 -9.09 -90.18 2.19
N SER A 997 -9.02 -88.93 1.73
CA SER A 997 -8.11 -88.35 0.70
C SER A 997 -7.93 -89.01 -0.69
N HIS A 998 -8.02 -88.17 -1.74
CA HIS A 998 -6.98 -88.14 -2.78
C HIS A 998 -6.84 -86.73 -3.40
N SER A 999 -5.67 -86.47 -3.97
CA SER A 999 -5.23 -85.18 -4.53
C SER A 999 -5.21 -85.16 -6.07
N LEU A 1000 -5.42 -83.97 -6.64
CA LEU A 1000 -4.80 -83.42 -7.86
C LEU A 1000 -4.84 -84.20 -9.21
N SER A 1001 -5.02 -83.40 -10.27
CA SER A 1001 -4.54 -83.56 -11.65
C SER A 1001 -5.31 -84.41 -12.69
N GLU A 1002 -5.33 -83.80 -13.89
CA GLU A 1002 -5.27 -84.35 -15.26
C GLU A 1002 -6.20 -85.46 -15.77
N LYS A 1003 -6.86 -85.12 -16.89
CA LYS A 1003 -6.92 -85.96 -18.10
C LYS A 1003 -6.43 -85.10 -19.28
N LYS A 1004 -5.43 -85.53 -20.04
CA LYS A 1004 -5.55 -86.38 -21.26
C LYS A 1004 -6.59 -85.83 -22.24
N ALA A 1005 -6.26 -85.30 -23.43
CA ALA A 1005 -5.15 -85.50 -24.38
C ALA A 1005 -5.22 -86.76 -25.28
N SER A 1006 -5.23 -86.46 -26.59
CA SER A 1006 -5.00 -87.26 -27.81
C SER A 1006 -4.90 -86.20 -28.93
N SER A 1007 -4.00 -86.19 -29.90
CA SER A 1007 -2.83 -87.00 -30.28
C SER A 1007 -1.92 -86.12 -31.20
N GLN A 1008 -0.71 -86.47 -31.69
CA GLN A 1008 0.11 -87.70 -31.68
C GLN A 1008 1.61 -87.38 -31.96
N GLU A 1009 2.51 -88.31 -31.59
CA GLU A 1009 3.66 -88.86 -32.37
C GLU A 1009 4.46 -88.03 -33.41
N THR A 1010 5.82 -88.07 -33.50
CA THR A 1010 6.88 -88.62 -32.60
C THR A 1010 8.30 -88.13 -32.95
N LYS A 1011 9.23 -88.20 -31.96
CA LYS A 1011 10.70 -88.42 -32.03
C LYS A 1011 11.68 -87.32 -32.55
N SER A 1012 12.70 -87.05 -31.70
CA SER A 1012 14.13 -86.73 -31.98
C SER A 1012 14.52 -85.43 -32.73
N SER A 1013 15.65 -84.76 -32.44
CA SER A 1013 16.54 -84.73 -31.25
C SER A 1013 17.62 -83.62 -31.37
N ASN A 1014 18.03 -83.07 -30.23
CA ASN A 1014 19.31 -82.37 -29.94
C ASN A 1014 19.75 -81.09 -30.71
N MET A 1015 19.72 -79.97 -29.98
CA MET A 1015 20.88 -79.12 -29.63
C MET A 1015 21.71 -78.38 -30.72
N SER A 1016 21.63 -77.03 -30.68
CA SER A 1016 22.60 -76.02 -31.15
C SER A 1016 22.89 -75.83 -32.66
N GLY A 1017 23.10 -74.57 -33.07
CA GLY A 1017 23.34 -74.11 -34.46
C GLY A 1017 22.08 -73.45 -35.07
N VAL A 1018 21.95 -72.14 -35.31
CA VAL A 1018 22.78 -71.13 -36.03
C VAL A 1018 22.63 -71.18 -37.55
N THR A 1019 21.73 -70.32 -38.09
CA THR A 1019 21.74 -69.59 -39.40
C THR A 1019 20.33 -69.01 -39.62
N ALA A 1020 20.14 -67.69 -39.75
CA ALA A 1020 20.30 -66.81 -40.93
C ALA A 1020 18.90 -66.50 -41.58
N PRO A 1021 18.67 -65.33 -42.23
CA PRO A 1021 17.90 -64.31 -41.50
C PRO A 1021 16.75 -63.60 -42.25
N GLY A 1022 15.65 -63.32 -41.53
CA GLY A 1022 14.56 -62.41 -41.93
C GLY A 1022 13.68 -62.87 -43.10
N PRO A 1023 12.79 -62.01 -43.64
CA PRO A 1023 12.39 -60.67 -43.18
C PRO A 1023 10.84 -60.48 -43.08
N SER A 1024 10.39 -59.25 -42.77
CA SER A 1024 9.00 -58.76 -42.92
C SER A 1024 7.98 -59.29 -41.88
N ALA A 1025 6.74 -58.78 -41.75
CA ALA A 1025 6.02 -57.75 -42.51
C ALA A 1025 4.87 -57.06 -41.72
N ILE A 1026 4.59 -55.79 -42.06
CA ILE A 1026 3.28 -55.23 -42.49
C ILE A 1026 2.01 -55.36 -41.60
N LEU A 1027 1.10 -54.37 -41.55
CA LEU A 1027 1.15 -52.89 -41.71
C LEU A 1027 -0.26 -52.29 -41.51
N CYS A 1028 -0.32 -50.99 -41.23
CA CYS A 1028 -1.22 -50.03 -41.91
C CYS A 1028 -0.58 -48.61 -41.85
N ASN A 1029 0.57 -48.39 -42.50
CA ASN A 1029 0.75 -47.82 -43.85
C ASN A 1029 0.89 -46.28 -43.76
N ASN A 1030 2.08 -45.65 -43.80
CA ASN A 1030 3.12 -45.49 -44.85
C ASN A 1030 4.49 -45.12 -44.15
N ARG A 1031 5.71 -44.85 -44.69
CA ARG A 1031 6.50 -44.91 -45.97
C ARG A 1031 8.03 -44.83 -45.57
N ILE A 1032 9.04 -45.43 -46.23
CA ILE A 1032 9.82 -45.03 -47.46
C ILE A 1032 10.57 -43.68 -47.28
N LEU A 1033 11.92 -43.55 -47.39
CA LEU A 1033 13.05 -44.46 -47.79
C LEU A 1033 14.47 -43.92 -47.37
N LYS A 1034 15.44 -44.83 -47.00
CA LYS A 1034 16.93 -44.93 -47.25
C LYS A 1034 17.89 -43.69 -47.20
N ASP A 1035 19.24 -43.75 -47.01
CA ASP A 1035 20.26 -44.83 -46.89
C ASP A 1035 21.60 -44.43 -46.18
N ASP A 1036 22.51 -45.41 -46.03
CA ASP A 1036 23.89 -45.55 -45.40
C ASP A 1036 24.98 -44.46 -45.73
N LEU A 1037 26.26 -44.41 -45.23
CA LEU A 1037 27.30 -45.44 -44.95
C LEU A 1037 28.61 -44.89 -44.21
N GLU A 1038 29.35 -45.76 -43.49
CA GLU A 1038 30.83 -45.84 -43.14
C GLU A 1038 31.76 -44.74 -42.49
N ILE A 1039 32.51 -45.18 -41.45
CA ILE A 1039 34.00 -45.11 -41.14
C ILE A 1039 34.76 -43.84 -40.61
N ASP A 1040 35.39 -44.03 -39.43
CA ASP A 1040 36.70 -43.63 -38.81
C ASP A 1040 37.51 -42.29 -39.01
N VAL A 1041 38.20 -41.94 -37.91
CA VAL A 1041 39.65 -41.53 -37.76
C VAL A 1041 40.12 -40.04 -37.64
N GLU A 1042 40.97 -39.85 -36.60
CA GLU A 1042 42.07 -38.89 -36.28
C GLU A 1042 42.06 -37.34 -36.53
N ALA A 1043 42.29 -36.62 -35.41
CA ALA A 1043 43.41 -35.69 -35.10
C ALA A 1043 43.70 -34.36 -35.88
N VAL A 1044 43.74 -33.27 -35.07
CA VAL A 1044 44.78 -32.21 -35.00
C VAL A 1044 45.13 -31.38 -36.26
N SER A 1045 44.87 -30.06 -36.21
CA SER A 1045 45.91 -29.02 -36.48
C SER A 1045 45.50 -27.56 -36.17
N ASN A 1046 46.51 -26.70 -36.05
CA ASN A 1046 46.55 -25.35 -35.46
C ASN A 1046 45.99 -24.17 -36.29
N HIS A 1047 45.91 -23.02 -35.59
CA HIS A 1047 46.28 -21.64 -36.00
C HIS A 1047 45.23 -20.56 -36.35
N ASN A 1048 45.02 -19.69 -35.33
CA ASN A 1048 45.19 -18.23 -35.33
C ASN A 1048 44.36 -17.31 -36.27
N SER A 1049 43.56 -16.46 -35.60
CA SER A 1049 43.28 -15.03 -35.93
C SER A 1049 42.39 -14.73 -37.16
N PHE A 1050 41.59 -13.64 -37.21
CA PHE A 1050 41.50 -12.44 -36.36
C PHE A 1050 40.07 -11.84 -36.37
N SER A 1051 39.76 -10.94 -35.43
CA SER A 1051 38.67 -9.92 -35.45
C SER A 1051 37.23 -10.25 -34.96
N GLN A 1052 36.88 -9.62 -33.83
CA GLN A 1052 35.64 -8.89 -33.50
C GLN A 1052 34.25 -9.56 -33.30
N ARG A 1053 33.71 -9.26 -32.10
CA ARG A 1053 32.29 -8.90 -31.78
C ARG A 1053 31.27 -10.03 -31.50
N ALA A 1054 31.38 -10.64 -30.32
CA ALA A 1054 30.27 -11.11 -29.47
C ALA A 1054 30.69 -10.94 -27.98
N SER A 1055 29.89 -10.68 -26.93
CA SER A 1055 28.43 -10.51 -26.66
C SER A 1055 27.56 -11.74 -26.36
N VAL A 1056 26.98 -11.76 -25.15
CA VAL A 1056 25.99 -12.71 -24.57
C VAL A 1056 26.55 -14.10 -24.24
N GLY A 1057 26.11 -14.68 -23.11
CA GLY A 1057 26.44 -16.04 -22.67
C GLY A 1057 25.41 -16.62 -21.69
N ASP A 1058 24.75 -17.68 -22.14
CA ASP A 1058 24.22 -18.88 -21.49
C ASP A 1058 23.77 -18.88 -20.00
N ASP A 1059 22.44 -18.94 -19.83
CA ASP A 1059 21.68 -20.14 -19.40
C ASP A 1059 22.07 -21.01 -18.19
N ASN A 1060 21.08 -21.18 -17.29
CA ASN A 1060 20.68 -22.41 -16.56
C ASN A 1060 21.65 -23.02 -15.52
N ALA A 1061 21.21 -23.62 -14.40
CA ALA A 1061 19.97 -24.39 -14.21
C ALA A 1061 19.39 -24.32 -12.77
N SER A 1062 18.26 -25.02 -12.55
CA SER A 1062 17.51 -25.14 -11.29
C SER A 1062 17.29 -26.61 -10.91
N ILE A 1063 16.88 -26.88 -9.65
CA ILE A 1063 15.84 -27.85 -9.20
C ILE A 1063 15.94 -28.10 -7.67
N ASP A 1064 14.82 -28.47 -7.07
CA ASP A 1064 14.56 -28.76 -5.64
C ASP A 1064 15.30 -29.99 -5.08
N GLU A 1065 15.28 -30.16 -3.74
CA GLU A 1065 14.51 -31.29 -3.17
C GLU A 1065 14.12 -31.12 -1.68
N SER A 1066 13.42 -32.11 -1.14
CA SER A 1066 12.47 -31.99 -0.01
C SER A 1066 12.82 -32.85 1.23
N ALA A 1067 11.90 -32.84 2.20
CA ALA A 1067 11.55 -33.95 3.13
C ALA A 1067 11.93 -33.83 4.62
N CYS A 1068 11.32 -34.71 5.43
CA CYS A 1068 11.18 -34.60 6.89
C CYS A 1068 11.89 -35.72 7.65
N GLY A 1069 12.29 -35.45 8.91
CA GLY A 1069 11.99 -36.39 10.02
C GLY A 1069 13.09 -36.70 11.04
N LEU A 1070 12.67 -36.74 12.32
CA LEU A 1070 13.18 -37.57 13.44
C LEU A 1070 14.59 -37.25 14.00
N ALA A 1071 14.92 -37.43 15.30
CA ALA A 1071 14.11 -37.63 16.52
C ALA A 1071 14.98 -37.42 17.80
N ASP A 1072 14.33 -37.32 18.97
CA ASP A 1072 14.84 -37.68 20.33
C ASP A 1072 16.02 -36.86 20.96
N SER A 1073 16.15 -36.68 22.30
CA SER A 1073 15.42 -37.22 23.47
C SER A 1073 15.64 -36.44 24.81
N VAL A 1074 14.66 -36.52 25.74
CA VAL A 1074 14.79 -36.62 27.25
C VAL A 1074 15.43 -35.43 28.04
N ILE A 1075 14.76 -34.64 28.90
CA ILE A 1075 13.92 -34.85 30.13
C ILE A 1075 14.77 -35.39 31.33
N PRO A 1076 14.83 -34.79 32.56
CA PRO A 1076 13.70 -34.49 33.49
C PRO A 1076 13.85 -33.22 34.38
N ALA A 1077 13.09 -32.97 35.47
CA ALA A 1077 11.62 -32.94 35.70
C ALA A 1077 11.30 -32.75 37.22
N VAL A 1078 10.38 -31.84 37.58
CA VAL A 1078 9.64 -31.71 38.88
C VAL A 1078 8.37 -30.86 38.57
N VAL A 1079 7.08 -31.21 38.75
CA VAL A 1079 6.29 -31.79 39.89
C VAL A 1079 5.88 -30.69 40.91
N GLN A 1080 4.61 -30.41 41.29
CA GLN A 1080 3.32 -31.11 41.15
C GLN A 1080 2.07 -30.15 41.23
N GLU A 1081 0.97 -30.53 40.56
CA GLU A 1081 -0.49 -30.41 40.88
C GLU A 1081 -1.25 -29.18 41.49
N ALA A 1082 -2.50 -29.04 40.98
CA ALA A 1082 -3.77 -28.73 41.66
C ALA A 1082 -4.27 -27.27 41.95
N SER A 1083 -5.17 -26.79 41.07
CA SER A 1083 -6.55 -26.29 41.32
C SER A 1083 -6.94 -25.64 42.68
N ILE A 1084 -7.52 -24.42 42.65
CA ILE A 1084 -8.85 -24.05 43.21
C ILE A 1084 -9.24 -22.57 42.93
N LYS A 1085 -10.55 -22.29 43.00
CA LYS A 1085 -11.29 -21.00 42.82
C LYS A 1085 -10.74 -19.78 43.59
N SER A 1086 -11.07 -18.56 43.11
CA SER A 1086 -11.97 -17.61 43.84
C SER A 1086 -12.27 -16.33 43.04
N ASP A 1087 -13.36 -15.65 43.41
CA ASP A 1087 -13.90 -14.42 42.80
C ASP A 1087 -13.28 -13.13 43.35
N ALA A 1088 -13.28 -12.05 42.56
CA ALA A 1088 -13.39 -10.68 43.07
C ALA A 1088 -13.91 -9.70 41.98
N SER A 1089 -15.01 -9.01 42.26
CA SER A 1089 -15.58 -7.95 41.41
C SER A 1089 -15.62 -6.61 42.14
N LYS A 1090 -15.43 -5.50 41.42
CA LYS A 1090 -15.85 -4.11 41.76
C LYS A 1090 -15.80 -3.29 40.45
N SER A 1091 -16.91 -2.93 39.79
CA SER A 1091 -18.05 -2.06 40.17
C SER A 1091 -17.76 -0.56 39.99
N PHE A 1092 -18.48 0.09 39.07
CA PHE A 1092 -18.94 1.47 39.22
C PHE A 1092 -20.13 1.74 38.28
N ASP A 1093 -21.32 1.88 38.86
CA ASP A 1093 -22.48 2.53 38.24
C ASP A 1093 -22.55 4.00 38.67
N VAL A 1094 -23.21 4.84 37.87
CA VAL A 1094 -24.28 5.77 38.29
C VAL A 1094 -24.87 6.43 37.04
N GLN A 1095 -26.18 6.71 37.06
CA GLN A 1095 -26.99 7.14 35.91
C GLN A 1095 -27.83 8.39 36.27
N GLU A 1096 -28.47 8.99 35.24
CA GLU A 1096 -29.64 9.88 35.30
C GLU A 1096 -29.50 11.37 35.69
N SER A 1097 -29.37 12.19 34.63
CA SER A 1097 -30.39 13.16 34.15
C SER A 1097 -31.17 14.10 35.09
N LEU A 1098 -31.34 15.35 34.63
CA LEU A 1098 -32.55 16.16 34.88
C LEU A 1098 -32.79 17.18 33.72
N LEU A 1099 -34.01 17.73 33.63
CA LEU A 1099 -34.52 18.54 32.51
C LEU A 1099 -34.86 19.98 32.93
N LEU A 1100 -34.73 20.92 31.96
CA LEU A 1100 -35.42 22.22 31.74
C LEU A 1100 -34.43 23.16 31.02
N SER A 1101 -34.76 24.16 30.19
CA SER A 1101 -35.88 24.55 29.33
C SER A 1101 -35.60 26.03 28.92
N GLU A 1102 -36.20 26.49 27.83
CA GLU A 1102 -36.35 27.91 27.41
C GLU A 1102 -35.21 28.70 26.70
N LYS A 1103 -35.64 29.23 25.54
CA LYS A 1103 -35.42 30.59 24.97
C LYS A 1103 -34.16 30.95 24.15
N LYS A 1104 -34.47 31.44 22.95
CA LYS A 1104 -33.60 32.19 22.01
C LYS A 1104 -33.32 33.60 22.54
N LEU A 1105 -32.16 34.16 22.19
CA LEU A 1105 -32.06 35.50 21.60
C LEU A 1105 -30.70 35.72 20.91
N ARG A 1106 -30.66 36.65 19.95
CA ARG A 1106 -29.41 37.16 19.33
C ARG A 1106 -29.00 38.44 20.05
N PHE A 1107 -27.72 38.72 20.17
CA PHE A 1107 -27.06 39.94 19.64
C PHE A 1107 -25.53 39.76 19.70
N ALA A 1108 -24.78 40.73 19.16
CA ALA A 1108 -23.34 40.62 18.90
C ALA A 1108 -22.50 41.55 19.83
N PRO A 1109 -21.28 42.01 19.49
CA PRO A 1109 -20.06 41.58 20.16
C PRO A 1109 -19.37 42.70 20.98
N GLY A 1110 -18.28 42.37 21.69
CA GLY A 1110 -17.32 43.38 22.15
C GLY A 1110 -16.48 43.04 23.37
N MET A 1111 -15.42 42.25 23.19
CA MET A 1111 -14.02 42.59 23.49
C MET A 1111 -13.08 41.49 22.97
#